data_AF-A0A813S4K4-F1
#
_entry.id   AF-A0A813S4K4-F1
#
_cell.length_a   1.000
_cell.length_b   1.000
_cell.length_c   1.000
_cell.angle_alpha   90.00
_cell.angle_beta   90.00
_cell.angle_gamma   90.00
#
_symmetry.space_group_name_H-M   'P 1'
#
loop_
_entity.id
_entity.type
_entity.pdbx_description
1 polymer ?
#
loop_
_entity_poly.entity_id
_entity_poly.type
_entity_poly.pdbx_seq_one_letter_code
_entity_poly.pdbx_strand_id
1 'polypeptide(L)'
;MGSRNSYHGVIQSVLPLTNIALYKRSYGTGTRVTMNPDPYRGPWGGKHCRDSIIQTTRNCDCSEGTCKASDRYVEQLEDVLNYEVHKQKVAAIFIESIQGYGGVVQYPKDYVKRASELVQKNGGLYVADEVQTGFGRTGTHFWGYQAHNSKPDIVVMAKSIANGFPFAAVVTRADIAKSTGTYFNTYGGNPIGCAVASAVLDVIRDEKLQENCHKVGSYLLERLAKLREHIDIIGDVRGKGLMIGMEMVTDKDPRKPYPVDKMNAILNTCKENGLLFGKGGNFGNIFRIKPPMCITKEDADFAVDFISFAHDFSFIIVQCGTVKNNFFNEQELPVVDQLDNVTRTSALPTVKGLGLVASFNEHQQMADDILKLFQNLINTETTDDFLFDQIHSQFTFSALIISCLASTILQVFVDPIECVQPAQFTGGYTSFAHTLCWLNNTYYYPQTGKQIPIDTTERQKHRLHYYQWLPFIFLFQAFFFMVPRLIWLSFNNRNGLNPSSLVLQGRKYDKNAKISNFISKEIERYLMCRRLAQYKRKLQYRYSEYLTSKGDEQREDDLSTIETFLPKVSLVTRSRNAYLVTLYLFIKILYILNIILQTFLLDRLLSTGKYGFIRFGYDMIKYLFHYKRYTYKTILSYKQLFPFLTLCDFNVRELGQDHSYTIEIPYTLHSGHAGGHLEKNRNIINFIYTIYNYLIIFGRYSYVKKILRLAIAKQQTSLLSFESKDNAEDDNDPTTDIDLISDVYSNKQRLRNFVHWLQPDGVFLLHLLNSHVNELVVISSLGELVEIWAKKYENPTNLAQHLMKNDFSYL
;
A
#
# COMPACT_ATOMS: atom_id res chain seq x y z
N MET A 1 -5.93 -42.35 9.35
CA MET A 1 -6.89 -42.15 8.24
C MET A 1 -7.61 -40.83 8.44
N GLY A 2 -8.03 -40.18 7.36
CA GLY A 2 -8.84 -38.95 7.39
C GLY A 2 -9.88 -38.94 6.27
N SER A 3 -10.77 -37.95 6.26
CA SER A 3 -11.77 -37.76 5.18
C SER A 3 -11.30 -36.74 4.15
N ARG A 4 -11.76 -36.83 2.90
CA ARG A 4 -11.57 -35.75 1.91
C ARG A 4 -12.09 -34.43 2.49
N ASN A 5 -11.44 -33.32 2.13
CA ASN A 5 -11.82 -31.95 2.53
C ASN A 5 -11.56 -31.60 4.02
N SER A 6 -10.98 -32.50 4.80
CA SER A 6 -10.59 -32.27 6.20
C SER A 6 -9.29 -31.47 6.34
N TYR A 7 -9.17 -30.71 7.43
CA TYR A 7 -7.98 -29.94 7.80
C TYR A 7 -7.54 -30.26 9.22
N HIS A 8 -6.33 -30.82 9.35
CA HIS A 8 -5.72 -31.21 10.62
C HIS A 8 -4.39 -30.48 10.89
N GLY A 9 -4.11 -29.43 10.12
CA GLY A 9 -2.86 -28.65 10.22
C GLY A 9 -1.89 -28.94 9.07
N VAL A 10 -0.74 -28.26 9.12
CA VAL A 10 0.23 -28.23 8.01
C VAL A 10 1.64 -28.67 8.39
N ILE A 11 1.82 -29.18 9.61
CA ILE A 11 3.10 -29.79 10.02
C ILE A 11 3.31 -31.09 9.23
N GLN A 12 4.55 -31.39 8.86
CA GLN A 12 4.86 -32.49 7.93
C GLN A 12 4.31 -33.85 8.36
N SER A 13 4.26 -34.15 9.66
CA SER A 13 3.73 -35.40 10.20
C SER A 13 2.19 -35.53 10.10
N VAL A 14 1.46 -34.41 10.06
CA VAL A 14 -0.01 -34.38 10.04
C VAL A 14 -0.55 -33.93 8.67
N LEU A 15 0.29 -33.31 7.84
CA LEU A 15 -0.08 -32.86 6.49
C LEU A 15 -0.73 -33.96 5.63
N PRO A 16 -0.32 -35.25 5.69
CA PRO A 16 -1.02 -36.31 4.98
C PRO A 16 -2.49 -36.49 5.39
N LEU A 17 -2.89 -36.09 6.59
CA LEU A 17 -4.28 -36.12 7.07
C LEU A 17 -5.07 -34.90 6.57
N THR A 18 -4.43 -33.76 6.32
CA THR A 18 -5.07 -32.61 5.67
C THR A 18 -5.33 -32.93 4.20
N ASN A 19 -6.61 -33.11 3.85
CA ASN A 19 -7.06 -33.56 2.52
C ASN A 19 -7.72 -32.42 1.73
N ILE A 20 -7.01 -31.30 1.68
CA ILE A 20 -7.38 -30.11 0.93
C ILE A 20 -6.28 -29.85 -0.09
N ALA A 21 -6.65 -29.76 -1.37
CA ALA A 21 -5.70 -29.72 -2.48
C ALA A 21 -4.64 -28.62 -2.31
N LEU A 22 -5.05 -27.45 -1.80
CA LEU A 22 -4.16 -26.30 -1.56
C LEU A 22 -2.95 -26.61 -0.64
N TYR A 23 -3.13 -27.50 0.34
CA TYR A 23 -2.09 -27.84 1.31
C TYR A 23 -1.40 -29.17 0.99
N LYS A 24 -1.96 -29.98 0.09
CA LYS A 24 -1.45 -31.31 -0.18
C LYS A 24 -0.07 -31.22 -0.85
N ARG A 25 0.90 -31.96 -0.33
CA ARG A 25 2.24 -32.13 -0.90
C ARG A 25 2.50 -33.62 -1.13
N SER A 26 3.44 -33.95 -2.02
CA SER A 26 3.78 -35.34 -2.41
C SER A 26 4.54 -36.14 -1.33
N TYR A 27 4.37 -35.82 -0.05
CA TYR A 27 5.08 -36.46 1.05
C TYR A 27 4.11 -37.25 1.94
N GLY A 28 4.51 -38.47 2.32
CA GLY A 28 3.85 -39.29 3.33
C GLY A 28 3.30 -40.61 2.79
N THR A 29 3.90 -41.72 3.19
CA THR A 29 3.35 -43.06 3.02
C THR A 29 2.46 -43.42 4.22
N GLY A 30 1.40 -44.22 4.02
CA GLY A 30 0.62 -44.82 5.11
C GLY A 30 -0.68 -44.12 5.56
N THR A 31 -1.06 -42.97 4.98
CA THR A 31 -2.38 -42.36 5.24
C THR A 31 -3.39 -42.78 4.18
N ARG A 32 -4.55 -43.30 4.59
CA ARG A 32 -5.72 -43.55 3.72
C ARG A 32 -6.78 -42.48 3.90
N VAL A 33 -7.50 -42.21 2.81
CA VAL A 33 -8.47 -41.12 2.71
C VAL A 33 -9.84 -41.68 2.32
N THR A 34 -10.84 -41.53 3.19
CA THR A 34 -12.25 -41.85 2.89
C THR A 34 -12.94 -40.66 2.23
N MET A 35 -14.13 -40.89 1.67
CA MET A 35 -14.94 -39.84 1.07
C MET A 35 -15.29 -38.69 2.03
N ASN A 36 -15.63 -37.53 1.47
CA ASN A 36 -16.22 -36.44 2.24
C ASN A 36 -17.73 -36.73 2.44
N PRO A 37 -18.20 -36.95 3.67
CA PRO A 37 -19.62 -37.15 3.97
C PRO A 37 -20.33 -35.80 3.97
N ASP A 38 -20.60 -35.28 2.77
CA ASP A 38 -21.18 -33.95 2.58
C ASP A 38 -22.62 -34.06 2.06
N PRO A 39 -23.64 -33.75 2.88
CA PRO A 39 -25.04 -33.80 2.48
C PRO A 39 -25.42 -32.87 1.32
N TYR A 40 -24.63 -31.83 1.05
CA TYR A 40 -24.90 -30.84 0.00
C TYR A 40 -24.19 -31.22 -1.31
N ARG A 41 -22.86 -31.40 -1.27
CA ARG A 41 -22.04 -31.68 -2.48
C ARG A 41 -21.75 -33.15 -2.75
N GLY A 42 -21.77 -33.99 -1.73
CA GLY A 42 -21.35 -35.39 -1.83
C GLY A 42 -22.30 -36.20 -2.72
N PRO A 43 -21.96 -37.43 -3.14
CA PRO A 43 -22.87 -38.23 -3.96
C PRO A 43 -24.17 -38.59 -3.22
N TRP A 44 -24.15 -38.64 -1.89
CA TRP A 44 -25.31 -38.99 -1.08
C TRP A 44 -25.65 -37.89 -0.08
N GLY A 45 -26.94 -37.71 0.19
CA GLY A 45 -27.44 -36.74 1.15
C GLY A 45 -28.41 -35.72 0.57
N GLY A 46 -29.01 -34.94 1.45
CA GLY A 46 -30.00 -33.91 1.11
C GLY A 46 -30.72 -33.39 2.35
N LYS A 47 -31.91 -32.83 2.15
CA LYS A 47 -32.70 -32.03 3.10
C LYS A 47 -33.08 -32.69 4.44
N HIS A 48 -32.91 -34.02 4.59
CA HIS A 48 -33.19 -34.73 5.85
C HIS A 48 -31.92 -35.29 6.53
N CYS A 49 -30.75 -35.04 5.94
CA CYS A 49 -29.54 -35.78 6.28
C CYS A 49 -28.67 -35.11 7.34
N ARG A 50 -28.78 -33.80 7.60
CA ARG A 50 -27.93 -33.13 8.60
C ARG A 50 -28.72 -32.75 9.85
N ASP A 51 -28.01 -32.67 10.98
CA ASP A 51 -28.57 -32.22 12.25
C ASP A 51 -28.36 -30.71 12.41
N SER A 52 -29.18 -29.89 11.75
CA SER A 52 -29.09 -28.43 11.80
C SER A 52 -30.48 -27.82 11.62
N ILE A 53 -30.72 -26.67 12.24
CA ILE A 53 -31.98 -25.92 12.08
C ILE A 53 -32.21 -25.55 10.61
N ILE A 54 -31.14 -25.30 9.85
CA ILE A 54 -31.19 -25.07 8.41
C ILE A 54 -30.82 -26.34 7.66
N GLN A 55 -31.71 -26.81 6.79
CA GLN A 55 -31.50 -27.96 5.92
C GLN A 55 -31.04 -27.55 4.51
N THR A 56 -30.40 -28.50 3.82
CA THR A 56 -29.97 -28.34 2.43
C THR A 56 -31.20 -28.31 1.51
N THR A 57 -31.11 -27.65 0.36
CA THR A 57 -32.18 -27.60 -0.67
C THR A 57 -32.22 -28.86 -1.54
N ARG A 58 -31.23 -29.75 -1.43
CA ARG A 58 -31.10 -30.94 -2.26
C ARG A 58 -32.06 -32.04 -1.81
N ASN A 59 -32.77 -32.67 -2.74
CA ASN A 59 -33.62 -33.82 -2.46
C ASN A 59 -32.78 -35.09 -2.18
N CYS A 60 -33.32 -35.98 -1.34
CA CYS A 60 -32.71 -37.26 -0.99
C CYS A 60 -33.77 -38.32 -0.68
N ASP A 61 -33.39 -39.60 -0.78
CA ASP A 61 -34.26 -40.77 -0.52
C ASP A 61 -34.45 -41.11 0.97
N CYS A 62 -34.12 -40.17 1.85
CA CYS A 62 -34.14 -40.34 3.30
C CYS A 62 -35.51 -39.92 3.87
N SER A 63 -36.02 -40.70 4.81
CA SER A 63 -37.22 -40.36 5.58
C SER A 63 -36.85 -39.48 6.79
N GLU A 64 -37.85 -38.85 7.40
CA GLU A 64 -37.66 -38.14 8.66
C GLU A 64 -37.18 -39.10 9.75
N GLY A 65 -36.13 -38.73 10.48
CA GLY A 65 -35.50 -39.58 11.50
C GLY A 65 -34.48 -40.62 10.98
N THR A 66 -34.47 -40.97 9.68
CA THR A 66 -33.58 -42.03 9.15
C THR A 66 -32.71 -41.53 7.99
N CYS A 67 -31.39 -41.60 8.13
CA CYS A 67 -30.45 -41.09 7.12
C CYS A 67 -29.72 -42.20 6.34
N LYS A 68 -30.28 -42.61 5.19
CA LYS A 68 -29.64 -43.57 4.27
C LYS A 68 -28.30 -43.10 3.71
N ALA A 69 -28.06 -41.79 3.66
CA ALA A 69 -26.77 -41.27 3.23
C ALA A 69 -25.65 -41.67 4.20
N SER A 70 -25.93 -41.71 5.51
CA SER A 70 -24.97 -42.18 6.51
C SER A 70 -24.58 -43.63 6.27
N ASP A 71 -25.53 -44.51 5.93
CA ASP A 71 -25.25 -45.92 5.62
C ASP A 71 -24.22 -46.04 4.51
N ARG A 72 -24.48 -45.38 3.37
CA ARG A 72 -23.61 -45.43 2.18
C ARG A 72 -22.20 -44.89 2.44
N TYR A 73 -22.08 -43.84 3.25
CA TYR A 73 -20.76 -43.31 3.62
C TYR A 73 -20.01 -44.23 4.59
N VAL A 74 -20.70 -44.92 5.49
CA VAL A 74 -20.10 -45.91 6.39
C VAL A 74 -19.68 -47.16 5.62
N GLU A 75 -20.51 -47.66 4.70
CA GLU A 75 -20.17 -48.75 3.77
C GLU A 75 -18.91 -48.39 2.95
N GLN A 76 -18.83 -47.16 2.43
CA GLN A 76 -17.64 -46.72 1.71
C GLN A 76 -16.38 -46.68 2.59
N LEU A 77 -16.51 -46.30 3.87
CA LEU A 77 -15.40 -46.36 4.82
C LEU A 77 -14.99 -47.81 5.09
N GLU A 78 -15.96 -48.72 5.23
CA GLU A 78 -15.73 -50.15 5.40
C GLU A 78 -14.97 -50.74 4.20
N ASP A 79 -15.33 -50.37 2.97
CA ASP A 79 -14.60 -50.76 1.76
C ASP A 79 -13.13 -50.30 1.80
N VAL A 80 -12.87 -49.05 2.21
CA VAL A 80 -11.48 -48.55 2.35
C VAL A 80 -10.72 -49.37 3.38
N LEU A 81 -11.34 -49.74 4.50
CA LEU A 81 -10.72 -50.60 5.52
C LEU A 81 -10.44 -52.01 4.98
N ASN A 82 -11.34 -52.58 4.19
CA ASN A 82 -11.22 -53.94 3.64
C ASN A 82 -10.18 -54.04 2.52
N TYR A 83 -10.09 -53.03 1.66
CA TYR A 83 -9.30 -53.11 0.42
C TYR A 83 -8.00 -52.27 0.44
N GLU A 84 -7.93 -51.18 1.20
CA GLU A 84 -6.76 -50.29 1.20
C GLU A 84 -5.91 -50.35 2.48
N VAL A 85 -6.48 -50.82 3.59
CA VAL A 85 -5.76 -50.94 4.86
C VAL A 85 -5.18 -52.35 4.99
N HIS A 86 -3.92 -52.44 5.42
CA HIS A 86 -3.29 -53.72 5.64
C HIS A 86 -4.04 -54.52 6.72
N LYS A 87 -4.15 -55.85 6.52
CA LYS A 87 -4.88 -56.78 7.41
C LYS A 87 -4.48 -56.71 8.89
N GLN A 88 -3.30 -56.14 9.21
CA GLN A 88 -2.77 -56.07 10.58
C GLN A 88 -3.18 -54.83 11.40
N LYS A 89 -3.99 -53.88 10.89
CA LYS A 89 -4.82 -52.86 11.61
C LYS A 89 -4.67 -51.42 11.08
N VAL A 90 -5.78 -50.68 11.15
CA VAL A 90 -5.81 -49.21 11.08
C VAL A 90 -5.32 -48.63 12.42
N ALA A 91 -4.42 -47.65 12.40
CA ALA A 91 -3.92 -47.04 13.63
C ALA A 91 -4.94 -46.07 14.27
N ALA A 92 -5.48 -45.15 13.48
CA ALA A 92 -6.47 -44.19 13.94
C ALA A 92 -7.27 -43.55 12.80
N ILE A 93 -8.45 -43.02 13.12
CA ILE A 93 -9.22 -42.11 12.27
C ILE A 93 -9.30 -40.72 12.93
N PHE A 94 -9.06 -39.69 12.13
CA PHE A 94 -9.17 -38.28 12.54
C PHE A 94 -10.44 -37.69 11.94
N ILE A 95 -11.29 -37.09 12.77
CA ILE A 95 -12.54 -36.47 12.35
C ILE A 95 -12.69 -35.13 13.07
N GLU A 96 -12.80 -34.03 12.31
CA GLU A 96 -13.30 -32.75 12.81
C GLU A 96 -14.80 -32.89 13.07
N SER A 97 -15.34 -32.52 14.24
CA SER A 97 -16.79 -32.69 14.49
C SER A 97 -17.69 -31.94 13.49
N ILE A 98 -17.19 -30.86 12.91
CA ILE A 98 -17.69 -30.19 11.71
C ILE A 98 -16.44 -29.73 10.93
N GLN A 99 -16.29 -30.08 9.66
CA GLN A 99 -15.09 -29.69 8.90
C GLN A 99 -14.99 -28.17 8.80
N GLY A 100 -14.01 -27.55 9.44
CA GLY A 100 -14.00 -26.10 9.59
C GLY A 100 -13.38 -25.34 8.43
N TYR A 101 -12.23 -25.79 7.90
CA TYR A 101 -11.63 -25.16 6.72
C TYR A 101 -12.31 -25.65 5.43
N GLY A 102 -12.67 -26.93 5.38
CA GLY A 102 -13.37 -27.57 4.26
C GLY A 102 -14.71 -26.94 3.89
N GLY A 103 -15.17 -25.95 4.66
CA GLY A 103 -16.36 -25.16 4.34
C GLY A 103 -17.50 -25.38 5.31
N VAL A 104 -17.21 -25.65 6.59
CA VAL A 104 -18.22 -25.87 7.63
C VAL A 104 -19.14 -27.04 7.26
N VAL A 105 -18.56 -28.13 6.77
CA VAL A 105 -19.33 -29.30 6.32
C VAL A 105 -19.83 -30.05 7.56
N GLN A 106 -21.15 -30.11 7.69
CA GLN A 106 -21.81 -30.99 8.65
C GLN A 106 -22.03 -32.35 8.02
N TYR A 107 -21.74 -33.40 8.77
CA TYR A 107 -21.92 -34.76 8.30
C TYR A 107 -23.39 -35.18 8.31
N PRO A 108 -23.72 -36.27 7.57
CA PRO A 108 -24.97 -36.97 7.76
C PRO A 108 -25.17 -37.38 9.23
N LYS A 109 -26.43 -37.37 9.69
CA LYS A 109 -26.82 -37.85 11.02
C LYS A 109 -26.22 -39.24 11.26
N ASP A 110 -25.70 -39.44 12.48
CA ASP A 110 -25.05 -40.66 12.96
C ASP A 110 -23.75 -41.09 12.26
N TYR A 111 -23.30 -40.40 11.21
CA TYR A 111 -22.08 -40.78 10.49
C TYR A 111 -20.84 -40.82 11.39
N VAL A 112 -20.59 -39.75 12.15
CA VAL A 112 -19.36 -39.64 12.98
C VAL A 112 -19.31 -40.76 14.02
N LYS A 113 -20.44 -41.02 14.70
CA LYS A 113 -20.56 -42.11 15.67
C LYS A 113 -20.23 -43.45 15.03
N ARG A 114 -20.94 -43.81 13.97
CA ARG A 114 -20.78 -45.10 13.29
C ARG A 114 -19.41 -45.29 12.66
N ALA A 115 -18.85 -44.24 12.05
CA ALA A 115 -17.51 -44.25 11.49
C ALA A 115 -16.44 -44.46 12.57
N SER A 116 -16.58 -43.80 13.72
CA SER A 116 -15.66 -43.98 14.85
C SER A 116 -15.74 -45.39 15.45
N GLU A 117 -16.96 -45.91 15.67
CA GLU A 117 -17.20 -47.25 16.20
C GLU A 117 -16.68 -48.33 15.24
N LEU A 118 -16.85 -48.15 13.93
CA LEU A 118 -16.32 -49.07 12.91
C LEU A 118 -14.79 -49.16 12.97
N VAL A 119 -14.10 -48.03 13.08
CA VAL A 119 -12.63 -48.00 13.18
C VAL A 119 -12.15 -48.59 14.51
N GLN A 120 -12.84 -48.29 15.61
CA GLN A 120 -12.55 -48.85 16.94
C GLN A 120 -12.74 -50.37 16.97
N LYS A 121 -13.79 -50.89 16.35
CA LYS A 121 -14.03 -52.34 16.20
C LYS A 121 -12.91 -53.04 15.41
N ASN A 122 -12.26 -52.32 14.49
CA ASN A 122 -11.10 -52.78 13.73
C ASN A 122 -9.76 -52.54 14.44
N GLY A 123 -9.78 -52.15 15.72
CA GLY A 123 -8.60 -51.98 16.56
C GLY A 123 -7.87 -50.64 16.40
N GLY A 124 -8.44 -49.68 15.66
CA GLY A 124 -7.90 -48.32 15.55
C GLY A 124 -8.45 -47.36 16.59
N LEU A 125 -7.81 -46.21 16.77
CA LEU A 125 -8.25 -45.16 17.68
C LEU A 125 -9.11 -44.10 16.97
N TYR A 126 -10.09 -43.53 17.67
CA TYR A 126 -10.81 -42.36 17.23
C TYR A 126 -10.18 -41.09 17.82
N VAL A 127 -9.69 -40.22 16.94
CA VAL A 127 -9.20 -38.88 17.27
C VAL A 127 -10.24 -37.83 16.87
N ALA A 128 -10.85 -37.17 17.86
CA ALA A 128 -11.72 -36.03 17.63
C ALA A 128 -10.87 -34.75 17.51
N ASP A 129 -10.95 -34.11 16.35
CA ASP A 129 -10.35 -32.79 16.12
C ASP A 129 -11.34 -31.70 16.51
N GLU A 130 -11.18 -31.20 17.73
CA GLU A 130 -12.01 -30.15 18.35
C GLU A 130 -11.34 -28.78 18.28
N VAL A 131 -10.31 -28.61 17.44
CA VAL A 131 -9.56 -27.36 17.34
C VAL A 131 -10.47 -26.17 16.97
N GLN A 132 -11.56 -26.40 16.23
CA GLN A 132 -12.51 -25.35 15.85
C GLN A 132 -13.87 -25.46 16.54
N THR A 133 -14.33 -26.67 16.83
CA THR A 133 -15.69 -26.94 17.35
C THR A 133 -15.77 -26.96 18.87
N GLY A 134 -14.64 -27.10 19.57
CA GLY A 134 -14.59 -27.18 21.03
C GLY A 134 -14.93 -25.86 21.73
N PHE A 135 -14.94 -25.92 23.06
CA PHE A 135 -15.18 -24.78 23.96
C PHE A 135 -16.54 -24.09 23.75
N GLY A 136 -17.59 -24.85 23.45
CA GLY A 136 -18.96 -24.33 23.34
C GLY A 136 -19.28 -23.62 22.03
N ARG A 137 -18.37 -23.61 21.05
CA ARG A 137 -18.54 -22.89 19.77
C ARG A 137 -19.82 -23.27 19.01
N THR A 138 -20.22 -24.54 19.08
CA THR A 138 -21.42 -25.06 18.41
C THR A 138 -22.71 -24.79 19.19
N GLY A 139 -22.61 -24.24 20.40
CA GLY A 139 -23.72 -23.79 21.24
C GLY A 139 -24.33 -24.90 22.11
N THR A 140 -24.82 -25.99 21.50
CA THR A 140 -25.58 -27.00 22.27
C THR A 140 -24.71 -27.84 23.20
N HIS A 141 -23.44 -28.02 22.86
CA HIS A 141 -22.50 -28.83 23.63
C HIS A 141 -21.16 -28.11 23.78
N PHE A 142 -20.42 -28.45 24.84
CA PHE A 142 -19.09 -27.89 25.06
C PHE A 142 -18.07 -28.43 24.04
N TRP A 143 -18.19 -29.71 23.68
CA TRP A 143 -17.39 -30.35 22.63
C TRP A 143 -18.27 -30.82 21.46
N GLY A 144 -17.79 -30.67 20.23
CA GLY A 144 -18.54 -31.04 19.04
C GLY A 144 -18.88 -32.53 18.95
N TYR A 145 -17.98 -33.41 19.41
CA TYR A 145 -18.17 -34.87 19.36
C TYR A 145 -19.34 -35.33 20.25
N GLN A 146 -19.65 -34.57 21.32
CA GLN A 146 -20.80 -34.87 22.19
C GLN A 146 -22.11 -34.75 21.41
N ALA A 147 -22.22 -33.77 20.50
CA ALA A 147 -23.38 -33.61 19.64
C ALA A 147 -23.57 -34.75 18.63
N HIS A 148 -22.54 -35.58 18.42
CA HIS A 148 -22.59 -36.79 17.60
C HIS A 148 -22.83 -38.05 18.42
N ASN A 149 -22.97 -37.97 19.74
CA ASN A 149 -23.00 -39.13 20.64
C ASN A 149 -21.81 -40.09 20.41
N SER A 150 -20.64 -39.56 20.05
CA SER A 150 -19.41 -40.33 19.84
C SER A 150 -18.46 -40.21 21.02
N LYS A 151 -17.61 -41.22 21.22
CA LYS A 151 -16.67 -41.30 22.34
C LYS A 151 -15.23 -41.41 21.84
N PRO A 152 -14.50 -40.28 21.71
CA PRO A 152 -13.13 -40.29 21.23
C PRO A 152 -12.16 -40.90 22.24
N ASP A 153 -11.09 -41.48 21.70
CA ASP A 153 -9.96 -41.99 22.47
C ASP A 153 -8.92 -40.89 22.73
N ILE A 154 -8.85 -39.94 21.78
CA ILE A 154 -7.98 -38.78 21.80
C ILE A 154 -8.79 -37.55 21.34
N VAL A 155 -8.64 -36.43 22.03
CA VAL A 155 -9.19 -35.13 21.63
C VAL A 155 -8.03 -34.16 21.42
N VAL A 156 -7.96 -33.54 20.25
CA VAL A 156 -7.00 -32.47 19.96
C VAL A 156 -7.72 -31.12 19.95
N MET A 157 -7.13 -30.12 20.59
CA MET A 157 -7.76 -28.81 20.80
C MET A 157 -6.73 -27.68 20.77
N ALA A 158 -7.14 -26.51 20.27
CA ALA A 158 -6.33 -25.28 20.24
C ALA A 158 -7.29 -24.08 20.05
N LYS A 159 -6.84 -23.00 19.40
CA LYS A 159 -7.64 -21.81 19.04
C LYS A 159 -8.40 -21.21 20.23
N SER A 160 -9.68 -21.58 20.39
CA SER A 160 -10.56 -21.08 21.45
C SER A 160 -10.05 -21.38 22.86
N ILE A 161 -9.19 -22.39 23.04
CA ILE A 161 -8.59 -22.73 24.35
C ILE A 161 -7.90 -21.54 25.04
N ALA A 162 -7.35 -20.59 24.28
CA ALA A 162 -6.61 -19.45 24.82
C ALA A 162 -6.85 -18.15 24.04
N ASN A 163 -7.98 -18.07 23.33
CA ASN A 163 -8.49 -16.87 22.63
C ASN A 163 -7.43 -16.04 21.87
N GLY A 164 -6.54 -16.69 21.13
CA GLY A 164 -5.49 -16.04 20.31
C GLY A 164 -4.07 -16.14 20.88
N PHE A 165 -3.90 -16.50 22.16
CA PHE A 165 -2.59 -16.86 22.68
C PHE A 165 -2.18 -18.27 22.20
N PRO A 166 -0.90 -18.51 21.82
CA PRO A 166 -0.47 -19.83 21.36
C PRO A 166 -0.58 -20.90 22.45
N PHE A 167 -1.63 -21.72 22.36
CA PHE A 167 -1.87 -22.82 23.28
C PHE A 167 -2.64 -23.94 22.57
N ALA A 168 -2.24 -25.18 22.80
CA ALA A 168 -2.89 -26.37 22.28
C ALA A 168 -2.75 -27.50 23.28
N ALA A 169 -3.69 -28.44 23.27
CA ALA A 169 -3.67 -29.61 24.12
C ALA A 169 -4.09 -30.86 23.35
N VAL A 170 -3.55 -31.99 23.78
CA VAL A 170 -3.98 -33.32 23.38
C VAL A 170 -4.42 -34.03 24.64
N VAL A 171 -5.70 -34.40 24.70
CA VAL A 171 -6.28 -35.14 25.82
C VAL A 171 -6.51 -36.58 25.37
N THR A 172 -6.02 -37.55 26.12
CA THR A 172 -6.15 -38.97 25.79
C THR A 172 -6.65 -39.75 27.01
N ARG A 173 -7.06 -41.00 26.78
CA ARG A 173 -7.21 -41.95 27.90
C ARG A 173 -5.85 -42.27 28.53
N ALA A 174 -5.88 -42.62 29.82
CA ALA A 174 -4.67 -42.89 30.59
C ALA A 174 -3.84 -44.08 30.07
N ASP A 175 -4.47 -45.11 29.49
CA ASP A 175 -3.78 -46.26 28.87
C ASP A 175 -2.96 -45.82 27.65
N ILE A 176 -3.51 -44.91 26.84
CA ILE A 176 -2.82 -44.35 25.66
C ILE A 176 -1.65 -43.48 26.11
N ALA A 177 -1.85 -42.56 27.05
CA ALA A 177 -0.78 -41.71 27.59
C ALA A 177 0.38 -42.52 28.19
N LYS A 178 0.09 -43.66 28.85
CA LYS A 178 1.13 -44.54 29.39
C LYS A 178 1.90 -45.30 28.30
N SER A 179 1.29 -45.53 27.14
CA SER A 179 1.93 -46.21 26.00
C SER A 179 2.85 -45.30 25.19
N THR A 180 2.73 -43.98 25.34
CA THR A 180 3.61 -43.04 24.64
C THR A 180 4.98 -42.97 25.30
N GLY A 181 6.05 -42.99 24.51
CA GLY A 181 7.41 -42.73 24.99
C GLY A 181 7.66 -41.24 25.29
N THR A 182 8.92 -40.80 25.27
CA THR A 182 9.30 -39.43 25.61
C THR A 182 8.94 -38.45 24.47
N TYR A 183 7.84 -37.71 24.61
CA TYR A 183 7.53 -36.54 23.79
C TYR A 183 7.88 -35.26 24.57
N PHE A 184 8.68 -34.39 23.96
CA PHE A 184 9.15 -33.15 24.59
C PHE A 184 8.86 -31.95 23.67
N ASN A 185 8.41 -30.85 24.28
CA ASN A 185 8.31 -29.55 23.65
C ASN A 185 8.77 -28.50 24.68
N THR A 186 9.71 -27.64 24.30
CA THR A 186 10.24 -26.57 25.15
C THR A 186 9.15 -25.68 25.76
N TYR A 187 8.05 -25.47 25.04
CA TYR A 187 6.91 -24.66 25.49
C TYR A 187 5.75 -25.51 26.06
N GLY A 188 5.93 -26.83 26.17
CA GLY A 188 4.92 -27.73 26.72
C GLY A 188 4.64 -27.39 28.19
N GLY A 189 3.37 -27.18 28.53
CA GLY A 189 2.95 -26.86 29.90
C GLY A 189 3.40 -25.48 30.39
N ASN A 190 3.67 -24.53 29.48
CA ASN A 190 4.09 -23.18 29.87
C ASN A 190 3.07 -22.50 30.83
N PRO A 191 3.50 -22.01 32.01
CA PRO A 191 2.60 -21.44 33.01
C PRO A 191 1.78 -20.24 32.53
N ILE A 192 2.34 -19.38 31.67
CA ILE A 192 1.63 -18.21 31.11
C ILE A 192 0.48 -18.69 30.22
N GLY A 193 0.77 -19.66 29.34
CA GLY A 193 -0.25 -20.27 28.48
C GLY A 193 -1.38 -20.91 29.30
N CYS A 194 -1.04 -21.61 30.38
CA CYS A 194 -2.01 -22.23 31.29
C CYS A 194 -2.87 -21.18 32.01
N ALA A 195 -2.28 -20.08 32.49
CA ALA A 195 -3.01 -19.00 33.13
C ALA A 195 -4.00 -18.31 32.18
N VAL A 196 -3.56 -18.03 30.93
CA VAL A 196 -4.44 -17.47 29.88
C VAL A 196 -5.58 -18.44 29.56
N ALA A 197 -5.28 -19.72 29.36
CA ALA A 197 -6.31 -20.72 29.07
C ALA A 197 -7.33 -20.86 30.21
N SER A 198 -6.88 -20.81 31.47
CA SER A 198 -7.75 -20.81 32.65
C SER A 198 -8.70 -19.60 32.64
N ALA A 199 -8.18 -18.39 32.43
CA ALA A 199 -8.98 -17.18 32.39
C ALA A 199 -10.02 -17.22 31.25
N VAL A 200 -9.66 -17.77 30.09
CA VAL A 200 -10.60 -17.94 28.97
C VAL A 200 -11.74 -18.90 29.33
N LEU A 201 -11.45 -19.99 30.06
CA LEU A 201 -12.49 -20.90 30.54
C LEU A 201 -13.44 -20.23 31.55
N ASP A 202 -12.90 -19.40 32.45
CA ASP A 202 -13.71 -18.62 33.38
C ASP A 202 -14.65 -17.67 32.63
N VAL A 203 -14.14 -16.93 31.64
CA VAL A 203 -14.96 -16.04 30.79
C VAL A 203 -16.04 -16.81 30.04
N ILE A 204 -15.72 -17.96 29.43
CA ILE A 204 -16.72 -18.78 28.71
C ILE A 204 -17.86 -19.21 29.63
N ARG A 205 -17.54 -19.58 30.87
CA ARG A 205 -18.51 -20.00 31.89
C ARG A 205 -19.33 -18.80 32.40
N ASP A 206 -18.65 -17.76 32.86
CA ASP A 206 -19.25 -16.66 33.62
C ASP A 206 -20.10 -15.75 32.74
N GLU A 207 -19.66 -15.49 31.51
CA GLU A 207 -20.42 -14.72 30.51
C GLU A 207 -21.39 -15.59 29.70
N LYS A 208 -21.50 -16.90 30.02
CA LYS A 208 -22.39 -17.86 29.35
C LYS A 208 -22.22 -17.88 27.83
N LEU A 209 -20.97 -17.81 27.35
CA LEU A 209 -20.67 -17.66 25.92
C LEU A 209 -21.13 -18.86 25.08
N GLN A 210 -21.20 -20.06 25.64
CA GLN A 210 -21.79 -21.22 24.97
C GLN A 210 -23.30 -20.99 24.71
N GLU A 211 -24.03 -20.46 25.68
CA GLU A 211 -25.45 -20.13 25.53
C GLU A 211 -25.63 -19.02 24.48
N ASN A 212 -24.76 -18.01 24.47
CA ASN A 212 -24.78 -16.97 23.45
C ASN A 212 -24.51 -17.54 22.04
N CYS A 213 -23.55 -18.47 21.91
CA CYS A 213 -23.30 -19.18 20.66
C CYS A 213 -24.55 -19.91 20.17
N HIS A 214 -25.32 -20.53 21.07
CA HIS A 214 -26.57 -21.18 20.71
C HIS A 214 -27.63 -20.16 20.27
N LYS A 215 -27.86 -19.10 21.05
CA LYS A 215 -28.92 -18.09 20.79
C LYS A 215 -28.63 -17.25 19.55
N VAL A 216 -27.51 -16.53 19.55
CA VAL A 216 -27.14 -15.61 18.45
C VAL A 216 -26.69 -16.38 17.22
N GLY A 217 -26.04 -17.53 17.38
CA GLY A 217 -25.67 -18.38 16.25
C GLY A 217 -26.87 -18.98 15.51
N SER A 218 -27.89 -19.46 16.24
CA SER A 218 -29.14 -19.93 15.62
C SER A 218 -29.86 -18.80 14.90
N TYR A 219 -29.93 -17.62 15.52
CA TYR A 219 -30.51 -16.42 14.92
C TYR A 219 -29.79 -16.00 13.62
N LEU A 220 -28.46 -15.95 13.64
CA LEU A 220 -27.64 -15.62 12.46
C LEU A 220 -27.81 -16.66 11.33
N LEU A 221 -27.89 -17.95 11.67
CA LEU A 221 -28.17 -19.02 10.70
C LEU A 221 -29.53 -18.83 10.01
N GLU A 222 -30.58 -18.51 10.76
CA GLU A 222 -31.92 -18.25 10.22
C GLU A 222 -31.94 -17.00 9.33
N ARG A 223 -31.27 -15.92 9.74
CA ARG A 223 -31.14 -14.69 8.94
C ARG A 223 -30.42 -14.96 7.60
N LEU A 224 -29.32 -15.70 7.62
CA LEU A 224 -28.59 -16.08 6.41
C LEU A 224 -29.42 -17.03 5.53
N ALA A 225 -30.20 -17.93 6.13
CA ALA A 225 -31.10 -18.82 5.39
C ALA A 225 -32.23 -18.06 4.69
N LYS A 226 -32.78 -17.00 5.31
CA LYS A 226 -33.71 -16.08 4.65
C LYS A 226 -33.04 -15.33 3.51
N LEU A 227 -31.79 -14.89 3.69
CA LEU A 227 -31.03 -14.23 2.63
C LEU A 227 -30.83 -15.14 1.40
N ARG A 228 -30.64 -16.45 1.62
CA ARG A 228 -30.58 -17.47 0.55
C ARG A 228 -31.84 -17.52 -0.31
N GLU A 229 -33.01 -17.18 0.24
CA GLU A 229 -34.27 -17.18 -0.52
C GLU A 229 -34.34 -16.01 -1.50
N HIS A 230 -33.63 -14.92 -1.23
CA HIS A 230 -33.62 -13.69 -2.03
C HIS A 230 -32.42 -13.57 -2.96
N ILE A 231 -31.29 -14.23 -2.65
CA ILE A 231 -30.04 -14.14 -3.42
C ILE A 231 -29.73 -15.47 -4.08
N ASP A 232 -29.87 -15.53 -5.40
CA ASP A 232 -29.75 -16.76 -6.19
C ASP A 232 -28.36 -17.40 -6.17
N ILE A 233 -27.32 -16.61 -5.92
CA ILE A 233 -25.95 -17.13 -5.86
C ILE A 233 -25.65 -17.84 -4.53
N ILE A 234 -26.51 -17.75 -3.53
CA ILE A 234 -26.34 -18.50 -2.27
C ILE A 234 -26.95 -19.90 -2.46
N GLY A 235 -26.09 -20.92 -2.48
CA GLY A 235 -26.50 -22.30 -2.69
C GLY A 235 -26.88 -23.03 -1.41
N ASP A 236 -26.08 -22.87 -0.35
CA ASP A 236 -26.32 -23.51 0.95
C ASP A 236 -25.87 -22.63 2.11
N VAL A 237 -26.63 -22.69 3.20
CA VAL A 237 -26.30 -22.09 4.49
C VAL A 237 -26.31 -23.20 5.52
N ARG A 238 -25.22 -23.37 6.26
CA ARG A 238 -25.03 -24.48 7.19
C ARG A 238 -24.19 -24.07 8.38
N GLY A 239 -24.40 -24.71 9.51
CA GLY A 239 -23.59 -24.50 10.70
C GLY A 239 -24.28 -24.94 11.98
N LYS A 240 -23.56 -24.88 13.08
CA LYS A 240 -24.11 -24.96 14.43
C LYS A 240 -23.51 -23.85 15.27
N GLY A 241 -24.33 -23.19 16.07
CA GLY A 241 -23.92 -22.03 16.85
C GLY A 241 -23.24 -20.99 15.97
N LEU A 242 -22.07 -20.50 16.40
CA LEU A 242 -21.29 -19.48 15.67
C LEU A 242 -20.22 -20.09 14.75
N MET A 243 -20.42 -21.33 14.31
CA MET A 243 -19.61 -21.96 13.27
C MET A 243 -20.47 -22.17 12.03
N ILE A 244 -20.42 -21.19 11.12
CA ILE A 244 -21.35 -21.07 10.00
C ILE A 244 -20.59 -21.00 8.67
N GLY A 245 -21.11 -21.71 7.66
CA GLY A 245 -20.70 -21.67 6.27
C GLY A 245 -21.84 -21.19 5.39
N MET A 246 -21.55 -20.21 4.54
CA MET A 246 -22.44 -19.76 3.47
C MET A 246 -21.75 -20.03 2.14
N GLU A 247 -22.30 -20.96 1.37
CA GLU A 247 -21.73 -21.45 0.15
C GLU A 247 -22.37 -20.78 -1.07
N MET A 248 -21.52 -20.23 -1.92
CA MET A 248 -21.90 -19.51 -3.11
C MET A 248 -21.76 -20.41 -4.34
N VAL A 249 -22.76 -20.44 -5.21
CA VAL A 249 -22.83 -21.28 -6.42
C VAL A 249 -23.36 -20.50 -7.61
N THR A 250 -23.18 -21.06 -8.80
CA THR A 250 -23.79 -20.53 -10.04
C THR A 250 -25.06 -21.33 -10.34
N ASP A 251 -26.13 -20.66 -10.76
CA ASP A 251 -27.43 -21.26 -11.15
C ASP A 251 -28.08 -22.14 -10.07
N LYS A 252 -27.86 -21.85 -8.78
CA LYS A 252 -28.29 -22.71 -7.64
C LYS A 252 -27.79 -24.16 -7.73
N ASP A 253 -26.80 -24.46 -8.58
CA ASP A 253 -26.27 -25.81 -8.76
C ASP A 253 -25.06 -26.06 -7.83
N PRO A 254 -25.14 -26.98 -6.84
CA PRO A 254 -24.01 -27.32 -5.99
C PRO A 254 -22.77 -27.77 -6.77
N ARG A 255 -22.92 -28.28 -7.99
CA ARG A 255 -21.81 -28.73 -8.85
C ARG A 255 -21.08 -27.60 -9.56
N LYS A 256 -21.61 -26.37 -9.53
CA LYS A 256 -21.02 -25.19 -10.14
C LYS A 256 -20.62 -24.17 -9.05
N PRO A 257 -19.42 -24.27 -8.45
CA PRO A 257 -18.93 -23.27 -7.50
C PRO A 257 -18.98 -21.86 -8.08
N TYR A 258 -19.26 -20.85 -7.25
CA TYR A 258 -19.20 -19.46 -7.69
C TYR A 258 -17.74 -19.07 -8.00
N PRO A 259 -17.46 -18.32 -9.08
CA PRO A 259 -16.10 -17.99 -9.48
C PRO A 259 -15.30 -17.25 -8.40
N VAL A 260 -14.05 -17.66 -8.21
CA VAL A 260 -13.18 -17.17 -7.12
C VAL A 260 -12.94 -15.67 -7.19
N ASP A 261 -12.82 -15.08 -8.39
CA ASP A 261 -12.60 -13.64 -8.54
C ASP A 261 -13.81 -12.83 -8.09
N LYS A 262 -15.03 -13.32 -8.36
CA LYS A 262 -16.27 -12.70 -7.89
C LYS A 262 -16.41 -12.83 -6.37
N MET A 263 -16.04 -13.99 -5.81
CA MET A 263 -15.94 -14.17 -4.35
C MET A 263 -14.99 -13.16 -3.70
N ASN A 264 -13.81 -12.95 -4.32
CA ASN A 264 -12.84 -11.99 -3.82
C ASN A 264 -13.35 -10.55 -3.90
N ALA A 265 -14.12 -10.20 -4.93
CA ALA A 265 -14.74 -8.88 -5.05
C ALA A 265 -15.74 -8.60 -3.92
N ILE A 266 -16.61 -9.56 -3.59
CA ILE A 266 -17.51 -9.46 -2.43
C ILE A 266 -16.69 -9.33 -1.14
N LEU A 267 -15.69 -10.18 -0.95
CA LEU A 267 -14.85 -10.18 0.25
C LEU A 267 -14.10 -8.85 0.44
N ASN A 268 -13.54 -8.30 -0.63
CA ASN A 268 -12.85 -7.02 -0.61
C ASN A 268 -13.82 -5.88 -0.30
N THR A 269 -15.03 -5.92 -0.85
CA THR A 269 -16.09 -4.96 -0.52
C THR A 269 -16.43 -5.01 0.97
N CYS A 270 -16.62 -6.19 1.55
CA CYS A 270 -16.81 -6.34 2.99
C CYS A 270 -15.63 -5.75 3.77
N LYS A 271 -14.39 -6.12 3.40
CA LYS A 271 -13.18 -5.65 4.06
C LYS A 271 -13.03 -4.13 4.03
N GLU A 272 -13.28 -3.50 2.88
CA GLU A 272 -13.18 -2.04 2.70
C GLU A 272 -14.20 -1.25 3.52
N ASN A 273 -15.28 -1.91 3.96
CA ASN A 273 -16.32 -1.31 4.79
C ASN A 273 -16.31 -1.87 6.23
N GLY A 274 -15.19 -2.46 6.66
CA GLY A 274 -14.97 -2.85 8.06
C GLY A 274 -15.52 -4.24 8.46
N LEU A 275 -16.02 -5.05 7.52
CA LEU A 275 -16.53 -6.39 7.78
C LEU A 275 -15.59 -7.48 7.26
N LEU A 276 -15.08 -8.31 8.16
CA LEU A 276 -14.10 -9.35 7.81
C LEU A 276 -14.73 -10.73 7.80
N PHE A 277 -14.71 -11.38 6.64
CA PHE A 277 -15.09 -12.78 6.51
C PHE A 277 -13.88 -13.67 6.20
N GLY A 278 -13.93 -14.91 6.69
CA GLY A 278 -13.04 -15.95 6.20
C GLY A 278 -13.55 -16.48 4.86
N LYS A 279 -12.65 -16.81 3.93
CA LYS A 279 -12.95 -17.63 2.75
C LYS A 279 -12.46 -19.05 2.97
N GLY A 280 -13.16 -20.06 2.45
CA GLY A 280 -12.78 -21.46 2.59
C GLY A 280 -13.45 -22.37 1.57
N GLY A 281 -13.42 -23.68 1.84
CA GLY A 281 -13.84 -24.70 0.88
C GLY A 281 -12.77 -25.05 -0.14
N ASN A 282 -12.87 -26.24 -0.72
CA ASN A 282 -11.91 -26.70 -1.73
C ASN A 282 -11.87 -25.80 -2.98
N PHE A 283 -12.99 -25.16 -3.34
CA PHE A 283 -13.09 -24.25 -4.49
C PHE A 283 -13.03 -22.77 -4.10
N GLY A 284 -12.84 -22.44 -2.82
CA GLY A 284 -12.77 -21.05 -2.36
C GLY A 284 -14.09 -20.26 -2.50
N ASN A 285 -15.23 -20.94 -2.61
CA ASN A 285 -16.56 -20.36 -2.86
C ASN A 285 -17.43 -20.27 -1.59
N ILE A 286 -16.84 -20.40 -0.40
CA ILE A 286 -17.57 -20.46 0.87
C ILE A 286 -17.10 -19.35 1.79
N PHE A 287 -18.02 -18.53 2.27
CA PHE A 287 -17.80 -17.65 3.41
C PHE A 287 -17.84 -18.47 4.70
N ARG A 288 -16.74 -18.45 5.45
CA ARG A 288 -16.61 -19.05 6.78
C ARG A 288 -16.88 -17.95 7.80
N ILE A 289 -18.08 -17.97 8.36
CA ILE A 289 -18.58 -16.99 9.32
C ILE A 289 -18.38 -17.56 10.73
N LYS A 290 -17.39 -17.03 11.44
CA LYS A 290 -16.95 -17.49 12.78
C LYS A 290 -16.63 -16.29 13.68
N PRO A 291 -17.64 -15.48 14.04
CA PRO A 291 -17.43 -14.28 14.86
C PRO A 291 -16.98 -14.64 16.29
N PRO A 292 -16.51 -13.66 17.10
CA PRO A 292 -16.31 -13.84 18.53
C PRO A 292 -17.56 -14.40 19.23
N MET A 293 -17.38 -15.16 20.32
CA MET A 293 -18.51 -15.81 21.00
C MET A 293 -19.43 -14.82 21.74
N CYS A 294 -18.95 -13.59 21.99
CA CYS A 294 -19.69 -12.50 22.60
C CYS A 294 -20.48 -11.64 21.58
N ILE A 295 -20.52 -12.01 20.30
CA ILE A 295 -21.27 -11.27 19.27
C ILE A 295 -22.74 -11.08 19.66
N THR A 296 -23.28 -9.89 19.39
CA THR A 296 -24.68 -9.52 19.67
C THR A 296 -25.60 -9.81 18.48
N LYS A 297 -26.92 -9.66 18.66
CA LYS A 297 -27.87 -9.81 17.55
C LYS A 297 -27.76 -8.64 16.57
N GLU A 298 -27.46 -7.46 17.08
CA GLU A 298 -27.27 -6.22 16.34
C GLU A 298 -26.05 -6.33 15.41
N ASP A 299 -24.96 -6.90 15.91
CA ASP A 299 -23.78 -7.22 15.09
C ASP A 299 -24.11 -8.24 13.99
N ALA A 300 -24.91 -9.27 14.32
CA ALA A 300 -25.34 -10.29 13.38
C ALA A 300 -26.23 -9.69 12.27
N ASP A 301 -27.12 -8.77 12.63
CA ASP A 301 -27.99 -8.04 11.70
C ASP A 301 -27.17 -7.17 10.76
N PHE A 302 -26.25 -6.38 11.32
CA PHE A 302 -25.32 -5.59 10.53
C PHE A 302 -24.56 -6.44 9.52
N ALA A 303 -24.04 -7.59 9.95
CA ALA A 303 -23.29 -8.49 9.07
C ALA A 303 -24.15 -9.05 7.93
N VAL A 304 -25.39 -9.46 8.20
CA VAL A 304 -26.30 -10.03 7.19
C VAL A 304 -26.76 -8.95 6.21
N ASP A 305 -27.16 -7.80 6.70
CA ASP A 305 -27.65 -6.69 5.88
C ASP A 305 -26.52 -6.16 4.99
N PHE A 306 -25.29 -6.12 5.52
CA PHE A 306 -24.13 -5.75 4.73
C PHE A 306 -23.77 -6.80 3.67
N ILE A 307 -23.92 -8.10 3.93
CA ILE A 307 -23.74 -9.14 2.90
C ILE A 307 -24.71 -8.90 1.73
N SER A 308 -25.99 -8.61 2.04
CA SER A 308 -26.98 -8.30 1.00
C SER A 308 -26.55 -7.10 0.17
N PHE A 309 -26.14 -6.01 0.82
CA PHE A 309 -25.62 -4.82 0.14
C PHE A 309 -24.36 -5.11 -0.68
N ALA A 310 -23.41 -5.87 -0.13
CA ALA A 310 -22.14 -6.19 -0.77
C ALA A 310 -22.34 -7.09 -1.99
N HIS A 311 -23.31 -8.01 -1.95
CA HIS A 311 -23.73 -8.76 -3.13
C HIS A 311 -24.15 -7.81 -4.24
N ASP A 312 -25.13 -6.95 -3.96
CA ASP A 312 -25.68 -6.00 -4.93
C ASP A 312 -24.59 -5.07 -5.46
N PHE A 313 -23.64 -4.66 -4.61
CA PHE A 313 -22.53 -3.78 -4.96
C PHE A 313 -21.38 -4.47 -5.72
N SER A 314 -21.07 -5.73 -5.41
CA SER A 314 -20.00 -6.49 -6.05
C SER A 314 -20.35 -6.90 -7.48
N PHE A 315 -21.65 -7.12 -7.75
CA PHE A 315 -22.18 -7.34 -9.09
C PHE A 315 -21.75 -6.18 -10.02
N ILE A 316 -21.90 -4.95 -9.54
CA ILE A 316 -21.51 -3.67 -10.19
C ILE A 316 -20.02 -3.62 -10.52
N ILE A 317 -19.17 -4.00 -9.58
CA ILE A 317 -17.70 -3.93 -9.76
C ILE A 317 -17.22 -4.97 -10.78
N VAL A 318 -17.76 -6.18 -10.74
CA VAL A 318 -17.35 -7.26 -11.64
C VAL A 318 -17.76 -6.97 -13.08
N GLN A 319 -18.95 -6.41 -13.34
CA GLN A 319 -19.32 -5.98 -14.69
C GLN A 319 -18.41 -4.86 -15.21
N CYS A 320 -18.11 -3.85 -14.39
CA CYS A 320 -17.15 -2.78 -14.75
C CYS A 320 -15.72 -3.30 -15.01
N GLY A 321 -15.33 -4.43 -14.40
CA GLY A 321 -14.03 -5.08 -14.62
C GLY A 321 -13.97 -5.99 -15.85
N THR A 322 -15.10 -6.54 -16.31
CA THR A 322 -15.13 -7.53 -17.41
C THR A 322 -14.82 -6.91 -18.78
N VAL A 323 -15.00 -5.60 -18.95
CA VAL A 323 -14.61 -4.87 -20.17
C VAL A 323 -13.09 -4.74 -20.32
N LYS A 324 -12.30 -4.93 -19.24
CA LYS A 324 -10.82 -4.96 -19.34
C LYS A 324 -10.27 -6.22 -20.01
N ASN A 325 -10.99 -7.35 -20.00
CA ASN A 325 -10.46 -8.61 -20.56
C ASN A 325 -11.03 -8.98 -21.94
N ASN A 326 -12.18 -8.43 -22.34
CA ASN A 326 -12.79 -8.76 -23.62
C ASN A 326 -12.33 -7.88 -24.80
N PHE A 327 -11.53 -6.85 -24.57
CA PHE A 327 -10.89 -6.04 -25.63
C PHE A 327 -9.42 -6.39 -25.89
N PHE A 328 -8.83 -7.31 -25.13
CA PHE A 328 -7.45 -7.81 -25.34
C PHE A 328 -7.39 -9.16 -26.08
N ASN A 329 -8.51 -9.65 -26.61
CA ASN A 329 -8.45 -10.63 -27.70
C ASN A 329 -8.29 -9.88 -29.04
N GLU A 330 -7.11 -9.30 -29.24
CA GLU A 330 -6.63 -9.06 -30.60
C GLU A 330 -5.84 -10.29 -31.06
N GLN A 331 -6.19 -10.68 -32.26
CA GLN A 331 -5.67 -11.75 -33.09
C GLN A 331 -4.15 -11.92 -33.00
N GLU A 332 -3.74 -13.18 -33.06
CA GLU A 332 -2.39 -13.62 -33.45
C GLU A 332 -1.77 -12.72 -34.52
N LEU A 333 -0.54 -12.26 -34.29
CA LEU A 333 0.54 -12.08 -35.28
C LEU A 333 1.87 -11.88 -34.51
N PRO A 334 3.02 -12.29 -35.08
CA PRO A 334 4.05 -13.05 -34.36
C PRO A 334 5.00 -12.18 -33.54
N VAL A 335 5.29 -12.65 -32.32
CA VAL A 335 6.43 -12.20 -31.54
C VAL A 335 7.71 -12.66 -32.25
N VAL A 336 8.55 -11.70 -32.60
CA VAL A 336 9.89 -11.91 -33.13
C VAL A 336 10.77 -12.48 -32.00
N ASP A 337 10.97 -13.79 -32.04
CA ASP A 337 12.07 -14.52 -31.38
C ASP A 337 13.41 -14.11 -32.01
N GLN A 338 13.93 -12.93 -31.73
CA GLN A 338 15.34 -12.59 -32.00
C GLN A 338 15.81 -11.48 -31.06
N LEU A 339 16.34 -11.84 -29.88
CA LEU A 339 17.44 -11.10 -29.20
C LEU A 339 18.02 -11.79 -27.95
N ASP A 340 17.92 -13.13 -27.83
CA ASP A 340 18.59 -13.90 -26.75
C ASP A 340 19.85 -14.66 -27.21
N ASN A 341 20.40 -14.33 -28.39
CA ASN A 341 21.55 -15.04 -28.97
C ASN A 341 22.75 -14.12 -29.29
N VAL A 342 23.21 -13.30 -28.34
CA VAL A 342 24.60 -12.80 -28.39
C VAL A 342 25.12 -12.63 -26.96
N THR A 343 25.71 -13.69 -26.40
CA THR A 343 26.95 -13.68 -25.57
C THR A 343 27.12 -15.00 -24.81
N ARG A 344 27.30 -16.10 -25.55
CA ARG A 344 28.09 -17.24 -25.08
C ARG A 344 29.06 -17.60 -26.19
N THR A 345 30.33 -17.20 -26.01
CA THR A 345 31.56 -17.98 -26.23
C THR A 345 32.74 -17.06 -26.47
N SER A 346 33.62 -16.92 -25.50
CA SER A 346 35.06 -17.07 -25.71
C SER A 346 35.72 -17.41 -24.38
N ALA A 347 36.42 -18.53 -24.37
CA ALA A 347 37.20 -19.03 -23.25
C ALA A 347 38.68 -18.66 -23.44
N LEU A 348 39.39 -18.48 -22.30
CA LEU A 348 40.81 -18.79 -21.99
C LEU A 348 41.48 -17.67 -21.15
N PRO A 349 42.50 -17.96 -20.32
CA PRO A 349 42.62 -19.02 -19.33
C PRO A 349 43.00 -18.49 -17.92
N THR A 350 42.90 -19.39 -16.94
CA THR A 350 43.41 -19.36 -15.55
C THR A 350 44.64 -18.48 -15.25
N VAL A 351 44.52 -17.61 -14.23
CA VAL A 351 45.61 -17.25 -13.31
C VAL A 351 45.06 -17.27 -11.87
N LYS A 352 45.78 -17.98 -11.00
CA LYS A 352 45.48 -18.24 -9.58
C LYS A 352 45.46 -16.95 -8.74
N GLY A 353 44.53 -16.86 -7.80
CA GLY A 353 44.75 -16.13 -6.54
C GLY A 353 43.58 -15.30 -6.00
N LEU A 354 43.28 -15.51 -4.71
CA LEU A 354 42.66 -14.60 -3.75
C LEU A 354 41.12 -14.48 -3.67
N GLY A 355 40.59 -15.03 -2.57
CA GLY A 355 39.24 -14.81 -2.03
C GLY A 355 39.02 -13.43 -1.43
N LEU A 356 39.20 -12.37 -2.22
CA LEU A 356 38.91 -10.97 -1.84
C LEU A 356 37.90 -10.28 -2.78
N VAL A 357 37.41 -10.95 -3.82
CA VAL A 357 36.52 -10.36 -4.85
C VAL A 357 35.03 -10.45 -4.50
N ALA A 358 34.62 -11.34 -3.59
CA ALA A 358 33.20 -11.55 -3.27
C ALA A 358 32.54 -10.37 -2.52
N SER A 359 33.31 -9.57 -1.76
CA SER A 359 32.79 -8.42 -1.01
C SER A 359 32.65 -7.14 -1.86
N PHE A 360 33.29 -7.07 -3.02
CA PHE A 360 33.27 -5.86 -3.87
C PHE A 360 32.08 -5.85 -4.83
N ASN A 361 31.61 -7.03 -5.26
CA ASN A 361 30.51 -7.16 -6.23
C ASN A 361 29.15 -6.75 -5.67
N GLU A 362 28.85 -6.95 -4.38
CA GLU A 362 27.56 -6.53 -3.79
C GLU A 362 27.42 -5.01 -3.71
N HIS A 363 28.51 -4.28 -3.46
CA HIS A 363 28.51 -2.81 -3.45
C HIS A 363 28.41 -2.21 -4.86
N GLN A 364 28.99 -2.87 -5.85
CA GLN A 364 28.95 -2.42 -7.25
C GLN A 364 27.58 -2.66 -7.88
N GLN A 365 26.93 -3.78 -7.55
CA GLN A 365 25.57 -4.08 -8.00
C GLN A 365 24.53 -3.16 -7.35
N MET A 366 24.68 -2.85 -6.06
CA MET A 366 23.85 -1.84 -5.40
C MET A 366 24.08 -0.44 -5.97
N ALA A 367 25.33 -0.07 -6.30
CA ALA A 367 25.65 1.19 -6.95
C ALA A 367 25.06 1.28 -8.35
N ASP A 368 25.14 0.22 -9.17
CA ASP A 368 24.58 0.16 -10.51
C ASP A 368 23.05 0.14 -10.52
N ASP A 369 22.42 -0.53 -9.55
CA ASP A 369 20.96 -0.52 -9.37
C ASP A 369 20.49 0.86 -8.91
N ILE A 370 21.21 1.50 -7.99
CA ILE A 370 20.98 2.89 -7.60
C ILE A 370 21.19 3.83 -8.80
N LEU A 371 22.23 3.62 -9.62
CA LEU A 371 22.50 4.43 -10.81
C LEU A 371 21.43 4.26 -11.87
N LYS A 372 20.92 3.05 -12.09
CA LYS A 372 19.78 2.76 -12.99
C LYS A 372 18.48 3.37 -12.46
N LEU A 373 18.26 3.32 -11.14
CA LEU A 373 17.10 3.95 -10.50
C LEU A 373 17.20 5.49 -10.62
N PHE A 374 18.40 6.07 -10.48
CA PHE A 374 18.68 7.47 -10.74
C PHE A 374 18.55 7.85 -12.22
N GLN A 375 19.06 7.04 -13.15
CA GLN A 375 18.90 7.26 -14.59
C GLN A 375 17.43 7.18 -15.01
N ASN A 376 16.66 6.26 -14.45
CA ASN A 376 15.20 6.20 -14.68
C ASN A 376 14.47 7.40 -14.06
N LEU A 377 14.93 7.94 -12.93
CA LEU A 377 14.38 9.17 -12.33
C LEU A 377 14.71 10.43 -13.15
N ILE A 378 15.85 10.44 -13.85
CA ILE A 378 16.33 11.56 -14.69
C ILE A 378 15.73 11.50 -16.11
N ASN A 379 15.64 10.31 -16.72
CA ASN A 379 15.27 10.11 -18.14
C ASN A 379 13.77 9.90 -18.42
N THR A 380 12.89 10.00 -17.43
CA THR A 380 11.44 10.07 -17.74
C THR A 380 11.17 11.31 -18.57
N GLU A 381 10.82 11.16 -19.85
CA GLU A 381 10.22 12.21 -20.68
C GLU A 381 9.06 12.84 -19.90
N THR A 382 9.29 14.03 -19.35
CA THR A 382 8.45 14.56 -18.29
C THR A 382 7.14 15.11 -18.83
N THR A 383 6.05 14.64 -18.22
CA THR A 383 4.71 15.24 -18.23
C THR A 383 4.55 16.28 -17.12
N ASP A 384 5.68 16.78 -16.59
CA ASP A 384 5.69 17.78 -15.54
C ASP A 384 5.43 19.14 -16.15
N ASP A 385 4.49 19.82 -15.51
CA ASP A 385 3.55 20.73 -16.17
C ASP A 385 4.20 22.03 -16.68
N PHE A 386 5.38 22.36 -16.14
CA PHE A 386 6.08 23.59 -16.47
C PHE A 386 7.60 23.39 -16.49
N LEU A 387 8.26 24.07 -17.43
CA LEU A 387 9.71 24.27 -17.48
C LEU A 387 10.29 24.59 -16.09
N PHE A 388 9.55 25.33 -15.27
CA PHE A 388 9.95 25.66 -13.91
C PHE A 388 10.03 24.45 -12.95
N ASP A 389 9.12 23.47 -13.03
CA ASP A 389 9.18 22.27 -12.17
C ASP A 389 10.34 21.34 -12.56
N GLN A 390 10.66 21.31 -13.85
CA GLN A 390 11.85 20.63 -14.37
C GLN A 390 13.12 21.31 -13.89
N ILE A 391 13.20 22.65 -13.94
CA ILE A 391 14.32 23.41 -13.37
C ILE A 391 14.44 23.16 -11.86
N HIS A 392 13.32 23.08 -11.16
CA HIS A 392 13.29 22.92 -9.70
C HIS A 392 13.67 21.51 -9.24
N SER A 393 13.20 20.46 -9.91
CA SER A 393 13.38 19.08 -9.45
C SER A 393 14.48 18.31 -10.19
N GLN A 394 14.81 18.67 -11.43
CA GLN A 394 15.85 18.00 -12.22
C GLN A 394 17.13 18.84 -12.28
N PHE A 395 17.06 20.10 -12.71
CA PHE A 395 18.27 20.93 -12.84
C PHE A 395 18.92 21.21 -11.48
N THR A 396 18.11 21.60 -10.48
CA THR A 396 18.60 21.89 -9.13
C THR A 396 19.17 20.64 -8.45
N PHE A 397 18.51 19.49 -8.64
CA PHE A 397 19.01 18.20 -8.19
C PHE A 397 20.38 17.88 -8.79
N SER A 398 20.50 17.96 -10.13
CA SER A 398 21.76 17.70 -10.82
C SER A 398 22.87 18.67 -10.39
N ALA A 399 22.56 19.96 -10.24
CA ALA A 399 23.50 20.95 -9.76
C ALA A 399 24.02 20.65 -8.33
N LEU A 400 23.15 20.19 -7.44
CA LEU A 400 23.52 19.80 -6.07
C LEU A 400 24.34 18.51 -6.03
N ILE A 401 24.01 17.51 -6.85
CA ILE A 401 24.80 16.27 -6.96
C ILE A 401 26.19 16.56 -7.53
N ILE A 402 26.29 17.36 -8.59
CA ILE A 402 27.58 17.79 -9.15
C ILE A 402 28.39 18.56 -8.10
N SER A 403 27.75 19.45 -7.34
CA SER A 403 28.40 20.21 -6.26
C SER A 403 28.85 19.32 -5.09
N CYS A 404 28.07 18.28 -4.76
CA CYS A 404 28.43 17.25 -3.79
C CYS A 404 29.67 16.49 -4.27
N LEU A 405 29.66 15.98 -5.50
CA LEU A 405 30.79 15.25 -6.08
C LEU A 405 32.05 16.12 -6.14
N ALA A 406 31.92 17.38 -6.58
CA ALA A 406 33.01 18.33 -6.61
C ALA A 406 33.60 18.57 -5.20
N SER A 407 32.73 18.72 -4.18
CA SER A 407 33.17 18.91 -2.79
C SER A 407 33.86 17.66 -2.24
N THR A 408 33.35 16.46 -2.53
CA THR A 408 33.97 15.19 -2.11
C THR A 408 35.32 14.98 -2.80
N ILE A 409 35.45 15.28 -4.09
CA ILE A 409 36.72 15.20 -4.81
C ILE A 409 37.76 16.12 -4.16
N LEU A 410 37.35 17.33 -3.76
CA LEU A 410 38.22 18.27 -3.06
C LEU A 410 38.62 17.79 -1.65
N GLN A 411 37.84 16.93 -1.00
CA GLN A 411 38.18 16.36 0.31
C GLN A 411 39.09 15.12 0.21
N VAL A 412 38.98 14.35 -0.87
CA VAL A 412 39.69 13.06 -1.02
C VAL A 412 41.01 13.21 -1.78
N PHE A 413 41.05 14.04 -2.82
CA PHE A 413 42.20 14.13 -3.75
C PHE A 413 43.05 15.37 -3.55
N VAL A 414 42.58 16.33 -2.76
CA VAL A 414 43.35 17.54 -2.39
C VAL A 414 43.50 17.51 -0.88
N ASP A 415 44.72 17.68 -0.38
CA ASP A 415 44.96 17.78 1.06
C ASP A 415 44.08 18.90 1.64
N PRO A 416 43.08 18.57 2.49
CA PRO A 416 42.02 19.52 2.81
C PRO A 416 42.53 20.66 3.70
N ILE A 417 43.58 20.39 4.49
CA ILE A 417 44.25 21.33 5.40
C ILE A 417 45.75 21.02 5.43
N GLU A 418 46.57 22.04 5.21
CA GLU A 418 48.03 22.03 5.43
C GLU A 418 48.36 22.95 6.61
N CYS A 419 48.99 22.40 7.66
CA CYS A 419 49.30 23.16 8.87
C CYS A 419 50.75 23.62 8.89
N VAL A 420 51.01 24.88 9.25
CA VAL A 420 52.37 25.36 9.52
C VAL A 420 52.74 24.96 10.94
N GLN A 421 53.65 23.99 11.05
CA GLN A 421 54.05 23.39 12.33
C GLN A 421 55.48 23.80 12.73
N PRO A 422 55.78 23.84 14.04
CA PRO A 422 57.15 24.02 14.53
C PRO A 422 58.09 22.94 13.99
N ALA A 423 59.35 23.29 13.71
CA ALA A 423 60.37 22.40 13.12
C ALA A 423 60.64 21.10 13.91
N GLN A 424 60.16 21.02 15.15
CA GLN A 424 60.30 19.88 16.05
C GLN A 424 59.37 18.71 15.69
N PHE A 425 58.26 18.99 14.99
CA PHE A 425 57.31 17.97 14.54
C PHE A 425 57.69 17.49 13.14
N THR A 426 58.16 16.25 13.02
CA THR A 426 58.60 15.64 11.75
C THR A 426 57.84 14.35 11.44
N GLY A 427 57.72 14.03 10.15
CA GLY A 427 57.14 12.77 9.69
C GLY A 427 55.69 12.55 10.13
N GLY A 428 55.41 11.50 10.89
CA GLY A 428 54.04 11.11 11.28
C GLY A 428 53.26 12.16 12.08
N TYR A 429 53.95 13.05 12.81
CA TYR A 429 53.30 14.12 13.56
C TYR A 429 52.65 15.17 12.66
N THR A 430 53.19 15.40 11.45
CA THR A 430 52.62 16.40 10.54
C THR A 430 51.29 15.92 9.97
N SER A 431 51.24 14.65 9.56
CA SER A 431 50.00 13.99 9.13
C SER A 431 48.96 13.89 10.26
N PHE A 432 49.41 13.64 11.50
CA PHE A 432 48.53 13.65 12.67
C PHE A 432 47.92 15.02 12.94
N ALA A 433 48.72 16.10 12.91
CA ALA A 433 48.23 17.46 13.11
C ALA A 433 47.27 17.91 12.00
N HIS A 434 47.52 17.55 10.73
CA HIS A 434 46.58 17.81 9.63
C HIS A 434 45.23 17.13 9.89
N THR A 435 45.26 15.84 10.26
CA THR A 435 44.05 15.07 10.56
C THR A 435 43.29 15.63 11.77
N LEU A 436 44.02 15.97 12.84
CA LEU A 436 43.44 16.49 14.07
C LEU A 436 42.80 17.86 13.87
N CYS A 437 43.47 18.75 13.13
CA CYS A 437 42.93 20.07 12.80
C CYS A 437 41.75 20.01 11.83
N TRP A 438 41.76 19.03 10.91
CA TRP A 438 40.59 18.73 10.11
C TRP A 438 39.42 18.34 10.99
N LEU A 439 39.59 17.37 11.91
CA LEU A 439 38.52 16.85 12.77
C LEU A 439 37.99 17.90 13.78
N ASN A 440 38.87 18.64 14.45
CA ASN A 440 38.52 19.56 15.54
C ASN A 440 37.93 20.90 15.09
N ASN A 441 37.86 21.13 13.77
CA ASN A 441 37.49 22.39 13.13
C ASN A 441 38.47 23.55 13.39
N THR A 442 38.57 24.44 12.41
CA THR A 442 39.42 25.63 12.50
C THR A 442 38.61 26.86 12.90
N TYR A 443 39.27 27.92 13.35
CA TYR A 443 38.61 29.20 13.66
C TYR A 443 39.35 30.38 13.04
N TYR A 444 38.61 31.45 12.77
CA TYR A 444 39.19 32.70 12.28
C TYR A 444 39.31 33.74 13.38
N TYR A 445 40.41 34.49 13.41
CA TYR A 445 40.51 35.66 14.27
C TYR A 445 41.12 36.85 13.49
N PRO A 446 40.46 38.03 13.45
CA PRO A 446 40.97 39.16 12.68
C PRO A 446 42.25 39.71 13.31
N GLN A 447 43.37 39.58 12.60
CA GLN A 447 44.68 40.13 12.98
C GLN A 447 44.67 41.68 12.95
N THR A 448 44.04 42.29 13.96
CA THR A 448 43.94 43.74 14.16
C THR A 448 44.86 44.21 15.28
N GLY A 449 46.06 43.61 15.39
CA GLY A 449 47.06 43.95 16.40
C GLY A 449 46.72 43.56 17.84
N LYS A 450 45.65 42.78 18.06
CA LYS A 450 45.28 42.22 19.37
C LYS A 450 45.80 40.79 19.51
N GLN A 451 46.31 40.44 20.69
CA GLN A 451 46.70 39.06 21.04
C GLN A 451 45.50 38.11 20.95
N ILE A 452 45.76 36.85 20.59
CA ILE A 452 44.73 35.79 20.54
C ILE A 452 44.17 35.63 21.97
N PRO A 453 42.84 35.72 22.17
CA PRO A 453 42.25 35.67 23.51
C PRO A 453 42.60 34.36 24.21
N ILE A 454 43.00 34.40 25.48
CA ILE A 454 43.31 33.18 26.27
C ILE A 454 42.04 32.37 26.55
N ASP A 455 40.89 33.05 26.67
CA ASP A 455 39.59 32.41 26.85
C ASP A 455 39.16 31.62 25.60
N THR A 456 39.01 30.30 25.78
CA THR A 456 38.56 29.37 24.74
C THR A 456 37.14 29.63 24.26
N THR A 457 36.31 30.26 25.09
CA THR A 457 34.88 30.52 24.79
C THR A 457 34.72 31.58 23.68
N GLU A 458 35.59 32.60 23.67
CA GLU A 458 35.63 33.61 22.61
C GLU A 458 36.20 33.07 21.29
N ARG A 459 37.15 32.13 21.36
CA ARG A 459 37.68 31.42 20.17
C ARG A 459 36.61 30.54 19.53
N GLN A 460 35.80 29.85 20.34
CA GLN A 460 34.72 28.98 19.86
C GLN A 460 33.67 29.74 19.03
N LYS A 461 33.41 31.02 19.33
CA LYS A 461 32.45 31.85 18.58
C LYS A 461 32.83 32.07 17.11
N HIS A 462 34.10 31.87 16.75
CA HIS A 462 34.62 32.10 15.40
C HIS A 462 35.01 30.80 14.68
N ARG A 463 34.55 29.65 15.16
CA ARG A 463 34.81 28.35 14.53
C ARG A 463 34.05 28.18 13.21
N LEU A 464 34.72 27.56 12.25
CA LEU A 464 34.19 27.21 10.95
C LEU A 464 33.88 25.72 10.94
N HIS A 465 32.60 25.38 10.86
CA HIS A 465 32.15 23.98 10.87
C HIS A 465 31.66 23.49 9.50
N TYR A 466 31.41 24.38 8.54
CA TYR A 466 30.62 24.04 7.36
C TYR A 466 31.34 23.08 6.40
N TYR A 467 32.66 23.20 6.22
CA TYR A 467 33.39 22.55 5.13
C TYR A 467 33.46 21.03 5.22
N GLN A 468 33.36 20.46 6.43
CA GLN A 468 33.27 19.00 6.62
C GLN A 468 31.90 18.46 6.17
N TRP A 469 30.84 19.23 6.41
CA TRP A 469 29.45 18.81 6.22
C TRP A 469 28.89 19.10 4.83
N LEU A 470 29.57 19.93 4.02
CA LEU A 470 29.08 20.37 2.71
C LEU A 470 28.61 19.23 1.79
N PRO A 471 29.36 18.13 1.57
CA PRO A 471 28.91 17.06 0.68
C PRO A 471 27.62 16.39 1.20
N PHE A 472 27.57 16.11 2.50
CA PHE A 472 26.40 15.50 3.13
C PHE A 472 25.17 16.40 3.08
N ILE A 473 25.37 17.71 3.30
CA ILE A 473 24.29 18.69 3.19
C ILE A 473 23.81 18.80 1.74
N PHE A 474 24.70 18.92 0.75
CA PHE A 474 24.25 18.99 -0.66
C PHE A 474 23.49 17.73 -1.09
N LEU A 475 23.92 16.55 -0.66
CA LEU A 475 23.20 15.30 -0.90
C LEU A 475 21.82 15.31 -0.23
N PHE A 476 21.73 15.77 1.02
CA PHE A 476 20.48 15.93 1.75
C PHE A 476 19.55 16.92 1.04
N GLN A 477 20.05 18.10 0.66
CA GLN A 477 19.27 19.09 -0.08
C GLN A 477 18.75 18.52 -1.40
N ALA A 478 19.60 17.81 -2.16
CA ALA A 478 19.23 17.19 -3.43
C ALA A 478 18.04 16.23 -3.25
N PHE A 479 18.07 15.38 -2.22
CA PHE A 479 16.97 14.48 -1.90
C PHE A 479 15.65 15.26 -1.66
N PHE A 480 15.68 16.30 -0.84
CA PHE A 480 14.47 17.09 -0.55
C PHE A 480 13.95 17.89 -1.74
N PHE A 481 14.80 18.28 -2.69
CA PHE A 481 14.38 18.86 -3.98
C PHE A 481 13.58 17.87 -4.85
N MET A 482 13.75 16.56 -4.65
CA MET A 482 13.02 15.51 -5.36
C MET A 482 11.67 15.14 -4.70
N VAL A 483 11.54 15.36 -3.38
CA VAL A 483 10.35 14.95 -2.59
C VAL A 483 9.01 15.43 -3.17
N PRO A 484 8.80 16.71 -3.54
CA PRO A 484 7.52 17.15 -4.11
C PRO A 484 7.13 16.40 -5.39
N ARG A 485 8.10 16.05 -6.24
CA ARG A 485 7.89 15.26 -7.46
C ARG A 485 7.51 13.81 -7.12
N LEU A 486 8.16 13.20 -6.14
CA LEU A 486 7.80 11.85 -5.67
C LEU A 486 6.37 11.81 -5.11
N ILE A 487 5.96 12.84 -4.36
CA ILE A 487 4.59 12.96 -3.85
C ILE A 487 3.62 13.07 -5.03
N TRP A 488 3.90 13.90 -6.03
CA TRP A 488 3.07 13.98 -7.24
C TRP A 488 2.90 12.61 -7.91
N LEU A 489 4.01 11.93 -8.25
CA LEU A 489 3.97 10.62 -8.93
C LEU A 489 3.24 9.55 -8.09
N SER A 490 3.43 9.56 -6.77
CA SER A 490 2.84 8.56 -5.86
C SER A 490 1.33 8.72 -5.68
N PHE A 491 0.83 9.95 -5.75
CA PHE A 491 -0.58 10.26 -5.48
C PHE A 491 -1.40 10.51 -6.74
N ASN A 492 -0.78 10.88 -7.85
CA ASN A 492 -1.49 11.14 -9.11
C ASN A 492 -2.20 9.87 -9.64
N ASN A 493 -1.53 8.72 -9.57
CA ASN A 493 -2.05 7.43 -10.08
C ASN A 493 -3.13 6.78 -9.18
N ARG A 494 -3.33 7.26 -7.95
CA ARG A 494 -4.34 6.70 -7.02
C ARG A 494 -5.79 7.07 -7.38
N ASN A 495 -5.96 7.86 -8.45
CA ASN A 495 -7.22 8.41 -8.91
C ASN A 495 -7.94 7.56 -9.96
N GLY A 496 -7.36 6.45 -10.40
CA GLY A 496 -7.94 5.61 -11.46
C GLY A 496 -7.69 6.11 -12.88
N LEU A 497 -7.08 7.29 -13.03
CA LEU A 497 -6.58 7.86 -14.28
C LEU A 497 -5.14 8.31 -14.04
N ASN A 498 -4.23 8.02 -14.98
CA ASN A 498 -2.84 8.47 -14.95
C ASN A 498 -2.69 9.62 -15.95
N PRO A 499 -2.65 10.89 -15.50
CA PRO A 499 -2.49 12.04 -16.39
C PRO A 499 -1.21 11.98 -17.22
N SER A 500 -0.14 11.38 -16.69
CA SER A 500 1.11 11.24 -17.44
C SER A 500 0.95 10.31 -18.64
N SER A 501 0.24 9.20 -18.51
CA SER A 501 -0.03 8.33 -19.66
C SER A 501 -0.95 9.00 -20.68
N LEU A 502 -1.92 9.79 -20.21
CA LEU A 502 -2.83 10.55 -21.09
C LEU A 502 -2.07 11.56 -21.95
N VAL A 503 -1.17 12.33 -21.34
CA VAL A 503 -0.32 13.30 -22.04
C VAL A 503 0.68 12.61 -22.97
N LEU A 504 1.33 11.53 -22.54
CA LEU A 504 2.28 10.77 -23.38
C LEU A 504 1.60 10.17 -24.62
N GLN A 505 0.37 9.68 -24.47
CA GLN A 505 -0.42 9.17 -25.59
C GLN A 505 -0.84 10.29 -26.53
N GLY A 506 -1.22 11.46 -25.99
CA GLY A 506 -1.50 12.66 -26.79
C GLY A 506 -0.28 13.18 -27.57
N ARG A 507 0.94 13.09 -27.00
CA ARG A 507 2.18 13.51 -27.67
C ARG A 507 2.66 12.55 -28.77
N LYS A 508 2.41 11.24 -28.62
CA LYS A 508 2.95 10.22 -29.54
C LYS A 508 2.25 10.15 -30.90
N TYR A 509 1.10 10.81 -31.07
CA TYR A 509 0.29 10.66 -32.27
C TYR A 509 -0.40 11.96 -32.68
N ASP A 510 0.02 12.54 -33.80
CA ASP A 510 -0.32 13.92 -34.14
C ASP A 510 -1.53 14.07 -35.10
N LYS A 511 -2.18 12.99 -35.60
CA LYS A 511 -3.19 13.13 -36.69
C LYS A 511 -4.36 12.12 -36.77
N ASN A 512 -5.07 11.74 -35.71
CA ASN A 512 -6.27 10.87 -35.87
C ASN A 512 -7.41 11.11 -34.85
N ALA A 513 -8.66 11.18 -35.35
CA ALA A 513 -9.92 11.22 -34.58
C ALA A 513 -10.16 10.01 -33.65
N LYS A 514 -9.34 8.95 -33.75
CA LYS A 514 -9.38 7.81 -32.83
C LYS A 514 -8.81 8.15 -31.44
N ILE A 515 -7.90 9.13 -31.35
CA ILE A 515 -7.20 9.48 -30.10
C ILE A 515 -8.01 10.45 -29.26
N SER A 516 -8.65 11.45 -29.90
CA SER A 516 -9.66 12.27 -29.24
C SER A 516 -10.69 11.37 -28.56
N ASN A 517 -11.23 10.38 -29.29
CA ASN A 517 -12.24 9.46 -28.77
C ASN A 517 -11.76 8.67 -27.55
N PHE A 518 -10.50 8.24 -27.57
CA PHE A 518 -9.87 7.57 -26.44
C PHE A 518 -9.72 8.50 -25.23
N ILE A 519 -9.19 9.71 -25.43
CA ILE A 519 -8.98 10.71 -24.37
C ILE A 519 -10.32 11.12 -23.76
N SER A 520 -11.32 11.43 -24.59
CA SER A 520 -12.68 11.80 -24.19
C SER A 520 -13.35 10.70 -23.38
N LYS A 521 -13.23 9.43 -23.79
CA LYS A 521 -13.78 8.28 -23.05
C LYS A 521 -13.10 8.04 -21.71
N GLU A 522 -11.77 8.17 -21.62
CA GLU A 522 -11.06 8.01 -20.35
C GLU A 522 -11.39 9.16 -19.37
N ILE A 523 -11.53 10.39 -19.87
CA ILE A 523 -12.03 11.51 -19.06
C ILE A 523 -13.47 11.27 -18.61
N GLU A 524 -14.38 10.81 -19.48
CA GLU A 524 -15.77 10.46 -19.11
C GLU A 524 -15.79 9.37 -18.02
N ARG A 525 -15.03 8.29 -18.22
CA ARG A 525 -14.93 7.18 -17.27
C ARG A 525 -14.45 7.65 -15.90
N TYR A 526 -13.42 8.49 -15.86
CA TYR A 526 -12.91 9.09 -14.64
C TYR A 526 -13.99 9.91 -13.91
N LEU A 527 -14.72 10.77 -14.64
CA LEU A 527 -15.80 11.58 -14.07
C LEU A 527 -16.95 10.71 -13.54
N MET A 528 -17.30 9.64 -14.24
CA MET A 528 -18.34 8.69 -13.83
C MET A 528 -17.97 7.92 -12.56
N CYS A 529 -16.77 7.34 -12.48
CA CYS A 529 -16.28 6.64 -11.29
C CYS A 529 -16.31 7.54 -10.05
N ARG A 530 -16.04 8.84 -10.21
CA ARG A 530 -16.11 9.79 -9.10
C ARG A 530 -17.53 10.13 -8.65
N ARG A 531 -18.47 10.25 -9.59
CA ARG A 531 -19.89 10.41 -9.25
C ARG A 531 -20.42 9.21 -8.48
N LEU A 532 -20.05 7.99 -8.88
CA LEU A 532 -20.40 6.76 -8.16
C LEU A 532 -19.80 6.72 -6.75
N ALA A 533 -18.54 7.14 -6.58
CA ALA A 533 -17.92 7.25 -5.26
C ALA A 533 -18.62 8.29 -4.36
N GLN A 534 -19.09 9.40 -4.94
CA GLN A 534 -19.88 10.42 -4.23
C GLN A 534 -21.27 9.90 -3.85
N TYR A 535 -21.92 9.15 -4.75
CA TYR A 535 -23.21 8.51 -4.50
C TYR A 535 -23.10 7.46 -3.39
N LYS A 536 -22.05 6.63 -3.40
CA LYS A 536 -21.70 5.68 -2.32
C LYS A 536 -21.59 6.40 -0.97
N ARG A 537 -20.91 7.55 -0.91
CA ARG A 537 -20.80 8.34 0.33
C ARG A 537 -22.11 8.98 0.77
N LYS A 538 -22.93 9.46 -0.16
CA LYS A 538 -24.28 9.98 0.16
C LYS A 538 -25.18 8.87 0.69
N LEU A 539 -25.08 7.66 0.14
CA LEU A 539 -25.80 6.48 0.64
C LEU A 539 -25.27 6.04 2.00
N GLN A 540 -23.95 6.02 2.21
CA GLN A 540 -23.34 5.75 3.51
C GLN A 540 -23.77 6.78 4.56
N TYR A 541 -23.87 8.06 4.18
CA TYR A 541 -24.35 9.13 5.05
C TYR A 541 -25.84 8.96 5.39
N ARG A 542 -26.69 8.67 4.40
CA ARG A 542 -28.12 8.35 4.66
C ARG A 542 -28.29 7.09 5.49
N TYR A 543 -27.40 6.11 5.32
CA TYR A 543 -27.39 4.90 6.12
C TYR A 543 -26.93 5.19 7.56
N SER A 544 -25.92 6.04 7.77
CA SER A 544 -25.53 6.49 9.11
C SER A 544 -26.61 7.34 9.78
N GLU A 545 -27.34 8.16 9.01
CA GLU A 545 -28.47 8.97 9.46
C GLU A 545 -29.69 8.09 9.79
N TYR A 546 -29.93 7.04 9.00
CA TYR A 546 -30.92 6.00 9.30
C TYR A 546 -30.58 5.25 10.60
N LEU A 547 -29.30 4.92 10.83
CA LEU A 547 -28.82 4.30 12.07
C LEU A 547 -29.01 5.23 13.28
N THR A 548 -28.82 6.54 13.14
CA THR A 548 -29.05 7.51 14.23
C THR A 548 -30.54 7.71 14.53
N SER A 549 -31.41 7.65 13.52
CA SER A 549 -32.86 7.79 13.73
C SER A 549 -33.55 6.59 14.37
N LYS A 550 -32.89 5.42 14.47
CA LYS A 550 -33.46 4.19 15.03
C LYS A 550 -33.12 3.90 16.51
N GLY A 551 -32.45 4.84 17.18
CA GLY A 551 -32.34 4.87 18.64
C GLY A 551 -31.02 4.34 19.18
N ASP A 552 -30.12 5.27 19.49
CA ASP A 552 -29.28 5.20 20.70
C ASP A 552 -28.78 6.61 21.02
N GLU A 553 -29.51 7.31 21.90
CA GLU A 553 -29.25 8.70 22.31
C GLU A 553 -28.09 8.80 23.33
N GLN A 554 -27.16 7.83 23.35
CA GLN A 554 -26.15 7.70 24.42
C GLN A 554 -24.70 7.41 23.97
N ARG A 555 -24.34 7.71 22.72
CA ARG A 555 -22.92 7.71 22.28
C ARG A 555 -22.55 8.91 21.40
N GLU A 556 -23.00 10.09 21.81
CA GLU A 556 -22.24 11.31 21.53
C GLU A 556 -21.47 11.66 22.79
N ASP A 557 -20.20 11.26 22.85
CA ASP A 557 -19.13 12.10 23.38
C ASP A 557 -17.76 11.46 23.03
N ASP A 558 -16.86 12.32 22.55
CA ASP A 558 -15.40 12.17 22.40
C ASP A 558 -14.73 11.56 21.16
N LEU A 559 -15.41 10.82 20.26
CA LEU A 559 -14.74 10.29 19.03
C LEU A 559 -15.24 10.85 17.69
N SER A 560 -16.46 11.38 17.62
CA SER A 560 -17.02 11.96 16.40
C SER A 560 -16.44 13.33 16.06
N THR A 561 -16.00 14.11 17.06
CA THR A 561 -15.47 15.47 16.84
C THR A 561 -14.10 15.45 16.19
N ILE A 562 -13.25 14.45 16.47
CA ILE A 562 -11.90 14.36 15.88
C ILE A 562 -11.97 13.78 14.45
N GLU A 563 -12.85 12.80 14.19
CA GLU A 563 -13.03 12.22 12.86
C GLU A 563 -13.89 13.09 11.91
N THR A 564 -14.71 14.01 12.41
CA THR A 564 -15.45 14.96 11.55
C THR A 564 -14.68 16.25 11.25
N PHE A 565 -13.64 16.59 12.02
CA PHE A 565 -12.85 17.82 11.81
C PHE A 565 -11.66 17.61 10.87
N LEU A 566 -10.96 16.47 10.95
CA LEU A 566 -9.82 16.16 10.08
C LEU A 566 -10.15 16.09 8.58
N PRO A 567 -11.33 15.59 8.13
CA PRO A 567 -11.70 15.63 6.72
C PRO A 567 -12.08 17.03 6.24
N LYS A 568 -12.49 17.93 7.15
CA LYS A 568 -12.83 19.32 6.82
C LYS A 568 -11.59 20.19 6.60
N VAL A 569 -10.46 19.87 7.24
CA VAL A 569 -9.20 20.66 7.17
C VAL A 569 -8.14 20.00 6.28
N SER A 570 -8.29 18.73 5.92
CA SER A 570 -7.42 18.11 4.91
C SER A 570 -7.76 18.63 3.52
N LEU A 571 -7.01 19.67 3.12
CA LEU A 571 -6.87 20.16 1.75
C LEU A 571 -6.60 19.04 0.74
N VAL A 572 -6.18 17.84 1.16
CA VAL A 572 -5.90 16.70 0.27
C VAL A 572 -6.86 15.53 0.53
N THR A 573 -8.11 15.81 0.92
CA THR A 573 -9.13 14.75 0.96
C THR A 573 -9.72 14.49 -0.41
N ARG A 574 -9.86 13.20 -0.72
CA ARG A 574 -10.55 12.57 -1.86
C ARG A 574 -12.06 12.92 -1.97
N SER A 575 -12.49 14.02 -1.35
CA SER A 575 -13.87 14.35 -0.96
C SER A 575 -14.51 15.47 -1.79
N ARG A 576 -13.73 16.24 -2.56
CA ARG A 576 -14.24 17.27 -3.48
C ARG A 576 -13.86 16.91 -4.91
N ASN A 577 -14.71 17.28 -5.87
CA ASN A 577 -14.53 17.05 -7.33
C ASN A 577 -13.36 17.86 -7.95
N ALA A 578 -12.35 18.16 -7.14
CA ALA A 578 -11.19 18.99 -7.43
C ALA A 578 -9.91 18.38 -6.83
N TYR A 579 -9.85 17.05 -6.63
CA TYR A 579 -8.69 16.40 -5.99
C TYR A 579 -7.41 16.59 -6.81
N LEU A 580 -7.49 16.45 -8.13
CA LEU A 580 -6.30 16.57 -8.98
C LEU A 580 -5.80 18.02 -8.97
N VAL A 581 -6.73 18.99 -9.05
CA VAL A 581 -6.44 20.42 -8.89
C VAL A 581 -5.83 20.72 -7.53
N THR A 582 -6.38 20.15 -6.46
CA THR A 582 -5.93 20.47 -5.09
C THR A 582 -4.60 19.79 -4.77
N LEU A 583 -4.38 18.56 -5.25
CA LEU A 583 -3.09 17.88 -5.20
C LEU A 583 -2.05 18.72 -5.95
N TYR A 584 -2.38 19.18 -7.15
CA TYR A 584 -1.50 20.02 -7.95
C TYR A 584 -1.13 21.32 -7.23
N LEU A 585 -2.11 22.05 -6.68
CA LEU A 585 -1.86 23.27 -5.89
C LEU A 585 -1.03 23.01 -4.64
N PHE A 586 -1.29 21.90 -3.94
CA PHE A 586 -0.54 21.46 -2.78
C PHE A 586 0.94 21.20 -3.13
N ILE A 587 1.21 20.51 -4.24
CA ILE A 587 2.57 20.28 -4.74
C ILE A 587 3.27 21.61 -5.05
N LYS A 588 2.57 22.60 -5.63
CA LYS A 588 3.18 23.92 -5.89
C LYS A 588 3.56 24.67 -4.62
N ILE A 589 2.72 24.60 -3.59
CA ILE A 589 3.04 25.16 -2.28
C ILE A 589 4.27 24.45 -1.69
N LEU A 590 4.34 23.13 -1.80
CA LEU A 590 5.51 22.36 -1.34
C LEU A 590 6.80 22.75 -2.06
N TYR A 591 6.79 23.00 -3.37
CA TYR A 591 7.96 23.50 -4.08
C TYR A 591 8.46 24.84 -3.51
N ILE A 592 7.56 25.80 -3.31
CA ILE A 592 7.91 27.12 -2.75
C ILE A 592 8.45 26.99 -1.32
N LEU A 593 7.77 26.23 -0.47
CA LEU A 593 8.21 25.99 0.91
C LEU A 593 9.57 25.29 0.96
N ASN A 594 9.80 24.33 0.06
CA ASN A 594 11.06 23.62 -0.01
C ASN A 594 12.22 24.56 -0.32
N ILE A 595 12.14 25.43 -1.34
CA ILE A 595 13.24 26.37 -1.64
C ILE A 595 13.54 27.28 -0.44
N ILE A 596 12.50 27.78 0.23
CA ILE A 596 12.65 28.63 1.42
C ILE A 596 13.40 27.88 2.53
N LEU A 597 13.01 26.62 2.80
CA LEU A 597 13.65 25.78 3.81
C LEU A 597 15.08 25.39 3.44
N GLN A 598 15.36 25.08 2.17
CA GLN A 598 16.72 24.74 1.72
C GLN A 598 17.65 25.96 1.77
N THR A 599 17.12 27.15 1.46
CA THR A 599 17.86 28.41 1.64
C THR A 599 18.14 28.68 3.12
N PHE A 600 17.17 28.43 4.00
CA PHE A 600 17.34 28.56 5.45
C PHE A 600 18.41 27.59 6.00
N LEU A 601 18.40 26.35 5.54
CA LEU A 601 19.37 25.33 5.97
C LEU A 601 20.80 25.75 5.61
N LEU A 602 21.00 26.25 4.40
CA LEU A 602 22.32 26.69 3.93
C LEU A 602 22.80 27.95 4.68
N ASP A 603 21.88 28.86 5.02
CA ASP A 603 22.18 30.06 5.81
C ASP A 603 22.58 29.70 7.26
N ARG A 604 21.84 28.76 7.86
CA ARG A 604 22.14 28.25 9.20
C ARG A 604 23.49 27.54 9.27
N LEU A 605 23.89 26.88 8.18
CA LEU A 605 25.19 26.20 8.07
C LEU A 605 26.37 27.19 8.02
N LEU A 606 26.20 28.36 7.36
CA LEU A 606 27.31 29.26 7.04
C LEU A 606 27.70 30.25 8.15
N SER A 607 26.81 30.68 9.04
CA SER A 607 27.13 31.18 10.42
C SER A 607 26.10 32.16 11.01
N THR A 608 25.75 31.90 12.28
CA THR A 608 25.37 32.80 13.40
C THR A 608 24.50 34.03 13.13
N GLY A 609 23.29 33.88 12.57
CA GLY A 609 22.11 34.66 13.01
C GLY A 609 22.17 36.20 12.97
N LYS A 610 23.19 36.80 12.33
CA LYS A 610 23.45 38.26 12.32
C LYS A 610 23.12 38.92 10.99
N TYR A 611 22.92 38.14 9.92
CA TYR A 611 22.63 38.64 8.59
C TYR A 611 21.31 38.02 8.09
N GLY A 612 20.38 38.85 7.61
CA GLY A 612 19.02 38.40 7.27
C GLY A 612 18.94 37.51 6.02
N PHE A 613 17.98 36.57 6.07
CA PHE A 613 17.60 35.46 5.17
C PHE A 613 17.78 35.60 3.64
N ILE A 614 17.98 36.80 3.09
CA ILE A 614 17.99 37.06 1.63
C ILE A 614 19.23 37.85 1.17
N ARG A 615 19.99 38.45 2.10
CA ARG A 615 21.00 39.45 1.72
C ARG A 615 22.33 38.85 1.26
N PHE A 616 22.69 37.67 1.75
CA PHE A 616 24.02 37.08 1.54
C PHE A 616 24.36 36.83 0.06
N GLY A 617 23.48 36.16 -0.69
CA GLY A 617 23.70 35.88 -2.13
C GLY A 617 23.67 37.12 -3.01
N TYR A 618 22.81 38.10 -2.68
CA TYR A 618 22.72 39.37 -3.41
C TYR A 618 23.92 40.30 -3.15
N ASP A 619 24.35 40.42 -1.89
CA ASP A 619 25.51 41.24 -1.49
C ASP A 619 26.82 40.65 -2.07
N MET A 620 26.86 39.33 -2.27
CA MET A 620 27.99 38.61 -2.86
C MET A 620 28.14 38.83 -4.38
N ILE A 621 27.05 38.72 -5.15
CA ILE A 621 27.08 39.03 -6.60
C ILE A 621 27.52 40.49 -6.77
N LYS A 622 26.97 41.40 -5.95
CA LYS A 622 27.40 42.80 -5.92
C LYS A 622 28.88 42.98 -5.56
N TYR A 623 29.43 42.17 -4.66
CA TYR A 623 30.84 42.20 -4.26
C TYR A 623 31.77 41.76 -5.41
N LEU A 624 31.43 40.68 -6.13
CA LEU A 624 32.19 40.20 -7.29
C LEU A 624 32.20 41.21 -8.45
N PHE A 625 31.08 41.89 -8.71
CA PHE A 625 30.99 42.88 -9.79
C PHE A 625 31.54 44.28 -9.42
N HIS A 626 31.58 44.66 -8.14
CA HIS A 626 32.01 45.99 -7.67
C HIS A 626 33.10 45.92 -6.59
N TYR A 627 34.18 45.18 -6.84
CA TYR A 627 35.32 45.01 -5.93
C TYR A 627 35.94 46.35 -5.44
N LYS A 628 35.90 47.42 -6.24
CA LYS A 628 36.59 48.69 -5.94
C LYS A 628 35.83 49.71 -5.08
N ARG A 629 34.55 49.50 -4.70
CA ARG A 629 33.69 50.58 -4.16
C ARG A 629 33.08 50.35 -2.77
N TYR A 630 33.47 49.30 -2.03
CA TYR A 630 32.81 48.95 -0.76
C TYR A 630 33.53 49.43 0.51
N THR A 631 32.71 49.78 1.51
CA THR A 631 33.09 50.25 2.85
C THR A 631 33.75 49.13 3.67
N TYR A 632 34.77 49.49 4.47
CA TYR A 632 35.59 48.58 5.30
C TYR A 632 34.78 47.54 6.11
N LYS A 633 33.57 47.90 6.57
CA LYS A 633 32.68 47.07 7.40
C LYS A 633 32.10 45.84 6.67
N THR A 634 31.82 45.95 5.36
CA THR A 634 31.30 44.84 4.55
C THR A 634 32.42 43.85 4.20
N ILE A 635 33.62 44.36 3.92
CA ILE A 635 34.82 43.55 3.65
C ILE A 635 35.22 42.74 4.89
N LEU A 636 35.15 43.34 6.09
CA LEU A 636 35.47 42.67 7.34
C LEU A 636 34.50 41.52 7.66
N SER A 637 33.22 41.70 7.35
CA SER A 637 32.18 40.67 7.55
C SER A 637 32.39 39.46 6.63
N TYR A 638 32.81 39.67 5.38
CA TYR A 638 33.13 38.58 4.44
C TYR A 638 34.40 37.80 4.84
N LYS A 639 35.42 38.50 5.35
CA LYS A 639 36.65 37.85 5.84
C LYS A 639 36.40 36.93 7.03
N GLN A 640 35.31 37.11 7.77
CA GLN A 640 34.91 36.22 8.87
C GLN A 640 34.29 34.90 8.38
N LEU A 641 33.56 34.90 7.26
CA LEU A 641 32.96 33.67 6.71
C LEU A 641 33.95 32.87 5.85
N PHE A 642 34.80 33.54 5.07
CA PHE A 642 35.79 32.89 4.20
C PHE A 642 37.18 33.50 4.41
N PRO A 643 37.87 33.13 5.49
CA PRO A 643 39.21 33.65 5.78
C PRO A 643 40.30 32.99 4.93
N PHE A 644 41.36 33.74 4.64
CA PHE A 644 42.57 33.23 3.97
C PHE A 644 43.57 32.56 4.92
N LEU A 645 43.39 32.72 6.22
CA LEU A 645 44.22 32.18 7.29
C LEU A 645 43.30 31.75 8.43
N THR A 646 43.40 30.50 8.89
CA THR A 646 42.69 30.04 10.09
C THR A 646 43.68 29.52 11.12
N LEU A 647 43.21 29.41 12.35
CA LEU A 647 43.94 28.87 13.48
C LEU A 647 43.32 27.54 13.90
N CYS A 648 44.17 26.64 14.40
CA CYS A 648 43.77 25.37 15.00
C CYS A 648 44.46 25.22 16.34
N ASP A 649 43.67 24.90 17.37
CA ASP A 649 44.17 24.58 18.70
C ASP A 649 44.28 23.05 18.84
N PHE A 650 45.43 22.54 19.27
CA PHE A 650 45.60 21.14 19.64
C PHE A 650 46.42 20.98 20.93
N ASN A 651 46.14 19.91 21.66
CA ASN A 651 46.79 19.61 22.93
C ASN A 651 47.72 18.41 22.76
N VAL A 652 48.95 18.52 23.25
CA VAL A 652 49.92 17.43 23.35
C VAL A 652 50.10 17.10 24.82
N ARG A 653 49.89 15.84 25.19
CA ARG A 653 50.08 15.39 26.57
C ARG A 653 51.49 14.85 26.76
N GLU A 654 52.29 15.51 27.59
CA GLU A 654 53.64 15.07 27.96
C GLU A 654 53.69 14.84 29.47
N LEU A 655 54.10 13.64 29.90
CA LEU A 655 54.28 13.29 31.33
C LEU A 655 53.07 13.62 32.23
N GLY A 656 51.85 13.59 31.68
CA GLY A 656 50.61 13.87 32.41
C GLY A 656 50.17 15.33 32.45
N GLN A 657 50.91 16.25 31.82
CA GLN A 657 50.50 17.65 31.62
C GLN A 657 50.04 17.88 30.17
N ASP A 658 48.96 18.65 30.00
CA ASP A 658 48.40 18.99 28.69
C ASP A 658 49.00 20.33 28.22
N HIS A 659 49.80 20.29 27.16
CA HIS A 659 50.38 21.46 26.51
C HIS A 659 49.54 21.86 25.30
N SER A 660 48.94 23.06 25.33
CA SER A 660 48.13 23.59 24.23
C SER A 660 48.98 24.38 23.23
N TYR A 661 48.90 24.01 21.96
CA TYR A 661 49.52 24.71 20.84
C TYR A 661 48.44 25.29 19.93
N THR A 662 48.67 26.51 19.45
CA THR A 662 47.87 27.13 18.37
C THR A 662 48.74 27.20 17.13
N ILE A 663 48.33 26.57 16.04
CA ILE A 663 49.03 26.60 14.76
C ILE A 663 48.25 27.36 13.70
N GLU A 664 49.00 27.98 12.80
CA GLU A 664 48.46 28.73 11.67
C GLU A 664 48.29 27.80 10.46
N ILE A 665 47.17 27.99 9.76
CA ILE A 665 46.82 27.24 8.55
C ILE A 665 46.65 28.28 7.43
N PRO A 666 47.70 28.53 6.63
CA PRO A 666 47.63 29.42 5.48
C PRO A 666 46.93 28.71 4.32
N TYR A 667 45.95 29.35 3.68
CA TYR A 667 45.24 28.76 2.53
C TYR A 667 45.77 29.19 1.17
N THR A 668 47.00 29.71 1.14
CA THR A 668 47.71 30.11 -0.08
C THR A 668 49.19 29.83 0.11
N LEU A 669 49.82 29.23 -0.91
CA LEU A 669 51.27 29.01 -1.10
C LEU A 669 51.85 27.65 -0.69
N HIS A 670 51.59 26.57 -1.47
CA HIS A 670 52.70 25.71 -1.97
C HIS A 670 52.39 24.67 -3.05
N SER A 671 51.19 24.60 -3.62
CA SER A 671 50.95 23.78 -4.82
C SER A 671 50.51 24.67 -5.97
N GLY A 672 51.08 24.50 -7.17
CA GLY A 672 50.84 25.31 -8.37
C GLY A 672 49.40 25.27 -8.94
N HIS A 673 48.39 25.03 -8.11
CA HIS A 673 46.98 25.00 -8.46
C HIS A 673 46.29 26.21 -7.81
N ALA A 674 45.69 27.08 -8.61
CA ALA A 674 44.97 28.26 -8.13
C ALA A 674 43.82 27.87 -7.17
N GLY A 675 43.90 28.37 -5.93
CA GLY A 675 42.84 28.35 -4.91
C GLY A 675 42.81 27.14 -3.97
N GLY A 676 42.89 27.39 -2.66
CA GLY A 676 42.78 26.37 -1.60
C GLY A 676 41.37 25.80 -1.42
N HIS A 677 41.25 24.72 -0.63
CA HIS A 677 40.00 23.96 -0.40
C HIS A 677 38.79 24.84 0.02
N LEU A 678 38.97 25.79 0.94
CA LEU A 678 37.92 26.72 1.39
C LEU A 678 37.47 27.70 0.30
N GLU A 679 38.38 28.14 -0.57
CA GLU A 679 38.06 29.05 -1.68
C GLU A 679 37.27 28.36 -2.78
N LYS A 680 37.58 27.10 -3.08
CA LYS A 680 36.82 26.29 -4.03
C LYS A 680 35.43 25.98 -3.49
N ASN A 681 35.32 25.61 -2.22
CA ASN A 681 34.03 25.40 -1.55
C ASN A 681 33.18 26.68 -1.50
N ARG A 682 33.80 27.85 -1.29
CA ARG A 682 33.12 29.16 -1.40
C ARG A 682 32.45 29.33 -2.77
N ASN A 683 33.18 29.06 -3.86
CA ASN A 683 32.62 29.22 -5.20
C ASN A 683 31.44 28.27 -5.47
N ILE A 684 31.51 27.04 -4.95
CA ILE A 684 30.41 26.05 -5.03
C ILE A 684 29.17 26.56 -4.26
N ILE A 685 29.35 27.02 -3.02
CA ILE A 685 28.25 27.58 -2.20
C ILE A 685 27.61 28.77 -2.91
N ASN A 686 28.41 29.65 -3.49
CA ASN A 686 27.96 30.85 -4.21
C ASN A 686 27.12 30.51 -5.44
N PHE A 687 27.54 29.48 -6.19
CA PHE A 687 26.81 28.97 -7.33
C PHE A 687 25.42 28.44 -6.93
N ILE A 688 25.34 27.63 -5.88
CA ILE A 688 24.07 27.09 -5.36
C ILE A 688 23.14 28.20 -4.86
N TYR A 689 23.66 29.19 -4.12
CA TYR A 689 22.86 30.34 -3.68
C TYR A 689 22.28 31.15 -4.84
N THR A 690 23.01 31.26 -5.94
CA THR A 690 22.55 31.97 -7.14
C THR A 690 21.37 31.23 -7.78
N ILE A 691 21.44 29.89 -7.85
CA ILE A 691 20.33 29.05 -8.32
C ILE A 691 19.10 29.24 -7.43
N TYR A 692 19.24 29.19 -6.10
CA TYR A 692 18.11 29.35 -5.18
C TYR A 692 17.44 30.71 -5.32
N ASN A 693 18.21 31.79 -5.45
CA ASN A 693 17.65 33.13 -5.67
C ASN A 693 16.89 33.23 -7.00
N TYR A 694 17.41 32.62 -8.07
CA TYR A 694 16.73 32.57 -9.36
C TYR A 694 15.39 31.82 -9.26
N LEU A 695 15.36 30.68 -8.56
CA LEU A 695 14.15 29.89 -8.30
C LEU A 695 13.11 30.66 -7.49
N ILE A 696 13.52 31.42 -6.46
CA ILE A 696 12.60 32.24 -5.64
C ILE A 696 11.95 33.34 -6.49
N ILE A 697 12.73 34.02 -7.33
CA ILE A 697 12.23 35.11 -8.20
C ILE A 697 11.28 34.56 -9.26
N PHE A 698 11.69 33.52 -9.98
CA PHE A 698 10.89 32.96 -11.07
C PHE A 698 9.66 32.18 -10.54
N GLY A 699 9.79 31.51 -9.39
CA GLY A 699 8.69 30.82 -8.72
C GLY A 699 7.58 31.77 -8.29
N ARG A 700 7.93 32.96 -7.77
CA ARG A 700 6.94 34.01 -7.46
C ARG A 700 6.14 34.46 -8.69
N TYR A 701 6.80 34.65 -9.83
CA TYR A 701 6.14 35.10 -11.06
C TYR A 701 5.27 34.01 -11.71
N SER A 702 5.79 32.78 -11.81
CA SER A 702 5.11 31.67 -12.49
C SER A 702 3.93 31.12 -11.68
N TYR A 703 4.10 30.92 -10.37
CA TYR A 703 3.08 30.25 -9.56
C TYR A 703 1.93 31.17 -9.14
N VAL A 704 2.20 32.41 -8.72
CA VAL A 704 1.14 33.31 -8.23
C VAL A 704 0.15 33.62 -9.35
N LYS A 705 0.62 33.87 -10.58
CA LYS A 705 -0.22 34.15 -11.75
C LYS A 705 -1.14 32.98 -12.12
N LYS A 706 -0.67 31.73 -12.03
CA LYS A 706 -1.44 30.53 -12.41
C LYS A 706 -2.32 29.99 -11.28
N ILE A 707 -1.87 30.07 -10.03
CA ILE A 707 -2.69 29.73 -8.86
C ILE A 707 -3.92 30.64 -8.79
N LEU A 708 -3.76 31.95 -9.04
CA LEU A 708 -4.88 32.89 -9.10
C LEU A 708 -5.87 32.57 -10.23
N ARG A 709 -5.39 32.11 -11.40
CA ARG A 709 -6.24 31.69 -12.54
C ARG A 709 -7.04 30.41 -12.26
N LEU A 710 -6.43 29.41 -11.61
CA LEU A 710 -7.07 28.13 -11.31
C LEU A 710 -8.01 28.19 -10.09
N ALA A 711 -7.75 29.08 -9.13
CA ALA A 711 -8.54 29.22 -7.91
C ALA A 711 -9.87 29.98 -8.10
N ILE A 712 -10.02 30.79 -9.15
CA ILE A 712 -11.22 31.59 -9.39
C ILE A 712 -12.16 30.84 -10.35
N ALA A 713 -13.21 30.20 -9.80
CA ALA A 713 -14.24 29.48 -10.57
C ALA A 713 -14.91 30.33 -11.67
N LYS A 714 -14.94 31.66 -11.52
CA LYS A 714 -15.50 32.62 -12.50
C LYS A 714 -14.67 32.80 -13.77
N GLN A 715 -13.38 32.42 -13.74
CA GLN A 715 -12.47 32.50 -14.90
C GLN A 715 -12.37 31.19 -15.69
N GLN A 716 -12.84 30.06 -15.16
CA GLN A 716 -12.80 28.76 -15.87
C GLN A 716 -13.69 28.76 -17.13
N THR A 717 -14.84 29.43 -17.08
CA THR A 717 -15.69 29.68 -18.26
C THR A 717 -15.06 30.66 -19.25
N SER A 718 -14.21 31.58 -18.77
CA SER A 718 -13.52 32.57 -19.59
C SER A 718 -12.31 31.98 -20.33
N LEU A 719 -11.62 31.00 -19.73
CA LEU A 719 -10.47 30.31 -20.33
C LEU A 719 -10.91 29.53 -21.57
N LEU A 720 -11.95 28.72 -21.39
CA LEU A 720 -12.59 27.93 -22.43
C LEU A 720 -13.15 28.80 -23.58
N SER A 721 -13.66 30.00 -23.27
CA SER A 721 -14.14 30.96 -24.29
C SER A 721 -13.05 31.81 -24.94
N PHE A 722 -11.83 31.81 -24.39
CA PHE A 722 -10.67 32.55 -24.91
C PHE A 722 -9.89 31.67 -25.89
N GLU A 723 -9.66 30.40 -25.53
CA GLU A 723 -9.04 29.38 -26.40
C GLU A 723 -9.87 29.09 -27.67
N SER A 724 -11.19 29.36 -27.66
CA SER A 724 -12.06 29.21 -28.83
C SER A 724 -12.17 30.46 -29.72
N LYS A 725 -11.80 31.65 -29.22
CA LYS A 725 -12.00 32.93 -29.95
C LYS A 725 -10.78 33.36 -30.76
N ASP A 726 -9.58 33.11 -30.26
CA ASP A 726 -8.35 33.44 -30.99
C ASP A 726 -8.12 32.50 -32.20
N ASN A 727 -8.77 31.34 -32.24
CA ASN A 727 -8.57 30.31 -33.27
C ASN A 727 -9.71 30.16 -34.28
N ALA A 728 -10.82 30.89 -34.12
CA ALA A 728 -11.93 30.88 -35.08
C ALA A 728 -11.70 31.81 -36.28
N GLU A 729 -10.62 32.61 -36.28
CA GLU A 729 -10.32 33.57 -37.36
C GLU A 729 -9.37 33.02 -38.43
N ASP A 730 -8.75 31.84 -38.26
CA ASP A 730 -7.58 31.45 -39.09
C ASP A 730 -7.65 30.11 -39.85
N ASP A 731 -8.78 29.36 -39.86
CA ASP A 731 -8.86 28.12 -40.67
C ASP A 731 -10.19 27.97 -41.45
N ASN A 732 -10.07 27.85 -42.77
CA ASN A 732 -11.15 27.70 -43.76
C ASN A 732 -11.54 26.22 -44.02
N ASP A 733 -11.58 25.37 -43.00
CA ASP A 733 -12.02 23.96 -43.14
C ASP A 733 -13.26 23.67 -42.27
N PRO A 734 -14.44 23.37 -42.87
CA PRO A 734 -15.68 23.16 -42.12
C PRO A 734 -15.69 21.76 -41.50
N THR A 735 -15.10 21.62 -40.31
CA THR A 735 -15.24 20.41 -39.49
C THR A 735 -16.46 20.56 -38.56
N THR A 736 -17.32 19.53 -38.54
CA THR A 736 -18.59 19.47 -37.77
C THR A 736 -18.44 19.71 -36.27
N ASP A 737 -17.22 19.59 -35.73
CA ASP A 737 -16.94 19.75 -34.30
C ASP A 737 -16.90 21.23 -33.86
N ILE A 738 -16.52 22.15 -34.75
CA ILE A 738 -16.37 23.59 -34.45
C ILE A 738 -17.75 24.26 -34.28
N ASP A 739 -18.74 23.86 -35.09
CA ASP A 739 -20.12 24.37 -35.02
C ASP A 739 -20.84 23.94 -33.73
N LEU A 740 -20.62 22.69 -33.27
CA LEU A 740 -21.19 22.17 -32.02
C LEU A 740 -20.61 22.87 -30.79
N ILE A 741 -19.30 23.13 -30.81
CA ILE A 741 -18.60 23.91 -29.80
C ILE A 741 -19.22 25.32 -29.79
N SER A 742 -19.26 26.01 -30.93
CA SER A 742 -19.83 27.36 -31.08
C SER A 742 -21.25 27.50 -30.51
N ASP A 743 -22.13 26.53 -30.74
CA ASP A 743 -23.50 26.51 -30.22
C ASP A 743 -23.56 26.47 -28.67
N VAL A 744 -22.75 25.61 -28.02
CA VAL A 744 -22.69 25.54 -26.56
C VAL A 744 -22.06 26.80 -25.94
N TYR A 745 -21.06 27.39 -26.60
CA TYR A 745 -20.41 28.63 -26.15
C TYR A 745 -21.29 29.87 -26.33
N SER A 746 -22.18 29.88 -27.34
CA SER A 746 -23.13 30.98 -27.57
C SER A 746 -24.16 31.13 -26.43
N ASN A 747 -24.54 30.01 -25.78
CA ASN A 747 -25.51 29.98 -24.69
C ASN A 747 -24.82 29.84 -23.33
N LYS A 748 -24.71 30.97 -22.60
CA LYS A 748 -24.10 31.04 -21.26
C LYS A 748 -24.67 30.04 -20.24
N GLN A 749 -25.92 29.60 -20.40
CA GLN A 749 -26.51 28.62 -19.49
C GLN A 749 -26.09 27.19 -19.83
N ARG A 750 -26.03 26.82 -21.12
CA ARG A 750 -25.53 25.51 -21.57
C ARG A 750 -24.05 25.35 -21.24
N LEU A 751 -23.24 26.37 -21.50
CA LEU A 751 -21.82 26.37 -21.11
C LEU A 751 -21.63 26.17 -19.60
N ARG A 752 -22.44 26.84 -18.76
CA ARG A 752 -22.40 26.64 -17.30
C ARG A 752 -22.75 25.20 -16.90
N ASN A 753 -23.75 24.60 -17.54
CA ASN A 753 -24.14 23.22 -17.27
C ASN A 753 -23.08 22.21 -17.73
N PHE A 754 -22.44 22.44 -18.88
CA PHE A 754 -21.33 21.63 -19.37
C PHE A 754 -20.10 21.71 -18.46
N VAL A 755 -19.69 22.92 -18.07
CA VAL A 755 -18.58 23.11 -17.12
C VAL A 755 -18.91 22.50 -15.75
N HIS A 756 -20.17 22.57 -15.33
CA HIS A 756 -20.63 21.88 -14.12
C HIS A 756 -20.56 20.35 -14.27
N TRP A 757 -20.86 19.80 -15.45
CA TRP A 757 -20.71 18.36 -15.71
C TRP A 757 -19.25 17.91 -15.73
N LEU A 758 -18.37 18.71 -16.33
CA LEU A 758 -16.94 18.44 -16.48
C LEU A 758 -16.18 18.52 -15.15
N GLN A 759 -16.67 19.34 -14.20
CA GLN A 759 -16.10 19.54 -12.86
C GLN A 759 -14.66 20.13 -12.88
N PRO A 760 -14.14 20.65 -11.76
CA PRO A 760 -12.81 21.27 -11.72
C PRO A 760 -11.66 20.37 -12.20
N ASP A 761 -11.70 19.08 -11.90
CA ASP A 761 -10.66 18.13 -12.34
C ASP A 761 -10.67 17.90 -13.85
N GLY A 762 -11.85 17.86 -14.50
CA GLY A 762 -11.94 17.69 -15.96
C GLY A 762 -11.44 18.92 -16.71
N VAL A 763 -11.76 20.13 -16.22
CA VAL A 763 -11.22 21.39 -16.76
C VAL A 763 -9.68 21.42 -16.63
N PHE A 764 -9.15 20.95 -15.50
CA PHE A 764 -7.70 20.90 -15.30
C PHE A 764 -7.00 19.88 -16.19
N LEU A 765 -7.61 18.72 -16.46
CA LEU A 765 -7.07 17.74 -17.40
C LEU A 765 -7.00 18.30 -18.83
N LEU A 766 -8.00 19.05 -19.27
CA LEU A 766 -7.95 19.72 -20.57
C LEU A 766 -6.87 20.80 -20.62
N HIS A 767 -6.69 21.57 -19.54
CA HIS A 767 -5.60 22.54 -19.46
C HIS A 767 -4.22 21.88 -19.49
N LEU A 768 -4.07 20.74 -18.82
CA LEU A 768 -2.86 19.91 -18.85
C LEU A 768 -2.61 19.34 -20.24
N LEU A 769 -3.65 18.98 -21.00
CA LEU A 769 -3.47 18.56 -22.39
C LEU A 769 -3.06 19.73 -23.27
N ASN A 770 -3.68 20.91 -23.11
CA ASN A 770 -3.34 22.11 -23.87
C ASN A 770 -1.90 22.59 -23.64
N SER A 771 -1.32 22.35 -22.47
CA SER A 771 0.07 22.72 -22.19
C SER A 771 1.11 21.78 -22.82
N HIS A 772 0.73 20.56 -23.23
CA HIS A 772 1.68 19.50 -23.61
C HIS A 772 1.39 18.79 -24.93
N VAL A 773 0.21 18.98 -25.50
CA VAL A 773 -0.30 18.32 -26.72
C VAL A 773 -0.71 19.39 -27.73
N ASN A 774 -0.67 19.04 -29.02
CA ASN A 774 -1.07 19.94 -30.10
C ASN A 774 -2.53 20.43 -29.91
N GLU A 775 -2.74 21.71 -30.14
CA GLU A 775 -3.99 22.44 -29.83
C GLU A 775 -5.21 21.84 -30.55
N LEU A 776 -5.01 21.36 -31.78
CA LEU A 776 -6.04 20.67 -32.58
C LEU A 776 -6.60 19.41 -31.89
N VAL A 777 -5.75 18.61 -31.22
CA VAL A 777 -6.17 17.39 -30.52
C VAL A 777 -7.04 17.72 -29.31
N VAL A 778 -6.74 18.84 -28.64
CA VAL A 778 -7.51 19.32 -27.49
C VAL A 778 -8.88 19.82 -27.94
N ILE A 779 -8.95 20.55 -29.05
CA ILE A 779 -10.20 21.03 -29.64
C ILE A 779 -11.11 19.86 -30.06
N SER A 780 -10.58 18.85 -30.76
CA SER A 780 -11.36 17.66 -31.14
C SER A 780 -11.83 16.85 -29.93
N SER A 781 -10.99 16.70 -28.89
CA SER A 781 -11.40 16.02 -27.65
C SER A 781 -12.49 16.79 -26.90
N LEU A 782 -12.43 18.13 -26.94
CA LEU A 782 -13.48 18.98 -26.37
C LEU A 782 -14.80 18.84 -27.13
N GLY A 783 -14.77 18.79 -28.47
CA GLY A 783 -15.95 18.58 -29.31
C GLY A 783 -16.67 17.27 -29.00
N GLU A 784 -15.92 16.17 -28.88
CA GLU A 784 -16.49 14.87 -28.50
C GLU A 784 -17.03 14.84 -27.06
N LEU A 785 -16.36 15.47 -26.11
CA LEU A 785 -16.86 15.58 -24.74
C LEU A 785 -18.18 16.36 -24.69
N VAL A 786 -18.32 17.40 -25.52
CA VAL A 786 -19.57 18.15 -25.68
C VAL A 786 -20.66 17.27 -26.31
N GLU A 787 -20.34 16.47 -27.33
CA GLU A 787 -21.29 15.53 -27.94
C GLU A 787 -21.77 14.46 -26.95
N ILE A 788 -20.85 13.86 -26.18
CA ILE A 788 -21.17 12.90 -25.12
C ILE A 788 -22.08 13.53 -24.07
N TRP A 789 -21.79 14.78 -23.67
CA TRP A 789 -22.61 15.52 -22.72
C TRP A 789 -24.02 15.81 -23.26
N ALA A 790 -24.12 16.34 -24.47
CA ALA A 790 -25.39 16.67 -25.13
C ALA A 790 -26.27 15.42 -25.32
N LYS A 791 -25.68 14.30 -25.76
CA LYS A 791 -26.40 13.05 -26.03
C LYS A 791 -26.89 12.34 -24.77
N LYS A 792 -26.08 12.32 -23.70
CA LYS A 792 -26.35 11.51 -22.49
C LYS A 792 -26.90 12.30 -21.31
N TYR A 793 -26.58 13.59 -21.19
CA TYR A 793 -26.75 14.35 -19.93
C TYR A 793 -27.53 15.65 -20.07
N GLU A 794 -27.82 16.13 -21.28
CA GLU A 794 -28.57 17.38 -21.49
C GLU A 794 -30.09 17.23 -21.33
N ASN A 795 -30.65 16.08 -21.68
CA ASN A 795 -32.09 15.79 -21.54
C ASN A 795 -32.40 14.99 -20.26
N PRO A 796 -33.27 15.47 -19.35
CA PRO A 796 -33.57 14.79 -18.07
C PRO A 796 -34.30 13.44 -18.24
N THR A 797 -35.06 13.26 -19.31
CA THR A 797 -35.67 11.98 -19.68
C THR A 797 -34.63 10.95 -20.12
N ASN A 798 -33.58 11.38 -20.82
CA ASN A 798 -32.43 10.54 -21.14
C ASN A 798 -31.54 10.33 -19.93
N LEU A 799 -31.43 11.27 -18.99
CA LEU A 799 -30.70 11.04 -17.74
C LEU A 799 -31.41 9.98 -16.89
N ALA A 800 -32.74 10.06 -16.75
CA ALA A 800 -33.54 9.07 -16.01
C ALA A 800 -33.63 7.72 -16.74
N GLN A 801 -33.71 7.69 -18.08
CA GLN A 801 -33.65 6.44 -18.85
C GLN A 801 -32.22 5.92 -19.01
N HIS A 802 -31.17 6.72 -18.99
CA HIS A 802 -29.78 6.24 -19.05
C HIS A 802 -29.29 5.78 -17.68
N LEU A 803 -29.80 6.39 -16.61
CA LEU A 803 -29.78 5.79 -15.27
C LEU A 803 -30.64 4.51 -15.34
N MET A 804 -31.96 4.54 -15.44
CA MET A 804 -32.81 3.34 -15.32
C MET A 804 -32.61 2.20 -16.35
N LYS A 805 -32.18 2.48 -17.60
CA LYS A 805 -32.07 1.48 -18.69
C LYS A 805 -30.64 0.91 -18.83
N ASN A 806 -29.64 1.58 -18.24
CA ASN A 806 -28.30 1.02 -18.02
C ASN A 806 -28.00 0.71 -16.54
N ASP A 807 -28.93 1.00 -15.63
CA ASP A 807 -28.95 0.59 -14.21
C ASP A 807 -29.07 -0.94 -14.04
N PHE A 808 -29.06 -1.74 -15.11
CA PHE A 808 -29.01 -3.22 -15.01
C PHE A 808 -28.13 -3.89 -16.08
N SER A 809 -27.50 -3.12 -16.98
CA SER A 809 -26.57 -3.64 -18.00
C SER A 809 -25.14 -3.08 -17.86
N TYR A 810 -24.96 -2.08 -16.99
CA TYR A 810 -23.66 -1.56 -16.54
C TYR A 810 -23.43 -1.76 -15.02
N LEU A 811 -24.46 -2.17 -14.27
CA LEU A 811 -24.37 -2.76 -12.92
C LEU A 811 -24.24 -4.28 -13.09
#